data_AF-A0A9D7ISY7-F1
#
_entry.id   AF-A0A9D7ISY7-F1
#
_cell.length_a   1.000
_cell.length_b   1.000
_cell.length_c   1.000
_cell.angle_alpha   90.00
_cell.angle_beta   90.00
_cell.angle_gamma   90.00
#
_symmetry.space_group_name_H-M   'P 1'
#
loop_
_entity.id
_entity.type
_entity.pdbx_description
1 polymer ?
#
loop_
_entity_poly.entity_id
_entity_poly.type
_entity_poly.pdbx_seq_one_letter_code
_entity_poly.pdbx_strand_id
1 'polypeptide(L)'
;MSKKIQFASIICCLIAINSMSQTPVGKTSKWQVDDIIMSEAAIQPDISPDGKWVVWVKSTPDKEKDGRVSNLILSSLTEKREIELTRGSEWNNASPKWSPDGRLIAFVSTRPVPKGKGETPSAAPAGPAGDGPKPQLWLFSPQGGEPWNLTSLERGAVNFEWLDDNTIVFIASEDPTNYEKTVKEKKDASVVVEDAENTPPVRLFSFSIMDKKTTRLSRNNDWIESFALSRDRTKVIAIHNRSLRFVYDQKIKPAAFLHDLKTGEQRQLFGDAKLNVVAVHEARDADGFYVVAAYTTDPEYVNASINLVYFYDTARNSLTQVDLGWENGINGTIEATNDGFLALMANGARHKFARFVREGAGWNRTWIEGELAASTFETLAGRDGKTLLILHSTGSVPLQWYKSTLNGGKLDDLMQVTDINQHFKQREKARSEVVRWKGSNNDEVEGILFYPHNYEPGRKYPLMLMIHGGPFGADFDMWEESWAYPTNLICERGAFVLKPNYHGSSNYGLKFGESISRGKYYDLEVPDIEKGVDYLISRGLVDPDKLGTMGWSNGSILSIALTVNSTRYKVCGAGAGDVEWISDWGNAHFGASFDNYYLGKSPLEDPLLYIRKSPFYRMDKVTTPTIIFFGTQDTNVPTQQGWLHYRALQQLGKTDVRFILFPGEPHGLQKLTHQKRKVEEELAWFDKHFFKTSKEENKSFRADSPLAMVLKQAAFKKAGLFFGESINGKLAPETVKYGNLKFEIGRFEVTRAQFVAFDPAYKFEPGTENHPANNISFRQATDYCEWLSRQTGRQYRLAAAEDVRELYALAGAGENTLDYWAGYQVNPDDAERLQAKLREIGGPAPLLKQAGSFKPLGDDPIFDIGGNVAEWVIGKNGAGVITGGSADQPFDEKRAGRTPAPAYIGFRVVKQF
;
A
#
# COMPACT_ATOMS: atom_id res chain seq x y z
N MET A 1 43.15 -57.62 27.90
CA MET A 1 43.85 -57.17 29.12
C MET A 1 44.70 -55.95 28.78
N SER A 2 44.50 -54.84 29.51
CA SER A 2 45.39 -53.66 29.64
C SER A 2 45.91 -52.97 28.37
N LYS A 3 45.62 -51.67 28.23
CA LYS A 3 46.68 -50.63 28.23
C LYS A 3 46.14 -49.20 28.29
N LYS A 4 46.91 -48.40 29.02
CA LYS A 4 46.88 -46.95 29.37
C LYS A 4 46.74 -45.99 28.18
N ILE A 5 46.14 -44.80 28.41
CA ILE A 5 46.54 -43.49 27.85
C ILE A 5 46.30 -42.37 28.89
N GLN A 6 47.20 -41.38 28.89
CA GLN A 6 47.45 -40.27 29.82
C GLN A 6 46.52 -39.04 29.66
N PHE A 7 46.52 -38.24 30.74
CA PHE A 7 45.93 -36.91 30.97
C PHE A 7 46.57 -35.75 30.19
N ALA A 8 45.76 -34.71 29.89
CA ALA A 8 46.16 -33.29 29.99
C ALA A 8 44.92 -32.36 30.15
N SER A 9 45.11 -31.31 30.96
CA SER A 9 44.14 -30.47 31.67
C SER A 9 43.32 -29.45 30.84
N ILE A 10 42.08 -29.20 31.28
CA ILE A 10 41.21 -28.08 30.88
C ILE A 10 41.32 -26.98 31.94
N ILE A 11 41.59 -25.74 31.52
CA ILE A 11 41.55 -24.52 32.33
C ILE A 11 40.20 -23.83 32.10
N CYS A 12 39.48 -23.55 33.20
CA CYS A 12 38.24 -22.79 33.24
C CYS A 12 38.46 -21.30 32.94
N CYS A 13 37.75 -20.76 31.95
CA CYS A 13 37.44 -19.33 31.87
C CYS A 13 35.92 -19.14 32.08
N LEU A 14 35.56 -18.44 33.16
CA LEU A 14 34.22 -17.94 33.43
C LEU A 14 33.83 -16.89 32.38
N ILE A 15 32.77 -17.15 31.61
CA ILE A 15 32.07 -16.13 30.82
C ILE A 15 30.84 -15.70 31.62
N ALA A 16 30.81 -14.43 32.00
CA ALA A 16 29.63 -13.78 32.57
C ALA A 16 28.53 -13.69 31.50
N ILE A 17 27.41 -14.36 31.74
CA ILE A 17 26.20 -14.25 30.94
C ILE A 17 25.52 -12.95 31.35
N ASN A 18 25.68 -11.89 30.55
CA ASN A 18 24.79 -10.73 30.63
C ASN A 18 23.42 -11.15 30.06
N SER A 19 22.49 -11.45 30.97
CA SER A 19 21.07 -11.56 30.65
C SER A 19 20.54 -10.19 30.22
N MET A 20 20.51 -9.94 28.91
CA MET A 20 19.67 -8.87 28.37
C MET A 20 18.22 -9.17 28.72
N SER A 21 17.65 -8.32 29.57
CA SER A 21 16.23 -8.26 29.85
C SER A 21 15.46 -8.07 28.54
N GLN A 22 14.82 -9.15 28.08
CA GLN A 22 13.80 -9.06 27.03
C GLN A 22 12.70 -8.13 27.55
N THR A 23 12.58 -6.98 26.92
CA THR A 23 11.41 -6.12 27.05
C THR A 23 10.18 -6.93 26.61
N PRO A 24 9.04 -6.86 27.31
CA PRO A 24 7.87 -7.65 26.92
C PRO A 24 7.47 -7.26 25.49
N VAL A 25 7.43 -8.24 24.58
CA VAL A 25 6.88 -8.06 23.24
C VAL A 25 5.42 -7.64 23.42
N GLY A 26 5.10 -6.39 23.10
CA GLY A 26 3.71 -5.94 23.05
C GLY A 26 2.91 -6.82 22.09
N LYS A 27 1.64 -7.11 22.42
CA LYS A 27 0.76 -7.91 21.55
C LYS A 27 0.82 -7.40 20.11
N THR A 28 1.22 -8.25 19.17
CA THR A 28 1.09 -7.98 17.73
C THR A 28 -0.38 -7.86 17.38
N SER A 29 -0.71 -6.89 16.53
CA SER A 29 -2.08 -6.65 16.05
C SER A 29 -2.25 -7.20 14.64
N LYS A 30 -3.49 -7.57 14.30
CA LYS A 30 -3.86 -8.07 12.97
C LYS A 30 -3.68 -7.02 11.87
N TRP A 31 -3.30 -7.47 10.68
CA TRP A 31 -3.28 -6.67 9.47
C TRP A 31 -4.67 -6.18 9.10
N GLN A 32 -4.73 -4.94 8.61
CA GLN A 32 -5.91 -4.31 8.04
C GLN A 32 -5.64 -3.94 6.60
N VAL A 33 -6.70 -3.81 5.78
CA VAL A 33 -6.59 -3.31 4.41
C VAL A 33 -5.89 -1.95 4.37
N ASP A 34 -6.22 -1.07 5.31
CA ASP A 34 -5.62 0.26 5.42
C ASP A 34 -4.11 0.20 5.70
N ASP A 35 -3.57 -0.85 6.31
CA ASP A 35 -2.11 -0.95 6.52
C ASP A 35 -1.36 -1.00 5.16
N ILE A 36 -1.95 -1.67 4.17
CA ILE A 36 -1.39 -1.82 2.81
C ILE A 36 -1.67 -0.56 1.98
N ILE A 37 -2.93 -0.13 1.90
CA ILE A 37 -3.34 1.02 1.08
C ILE A 37 -2.69 2.31 1.56
N MET A 38 -2.50 2.44 2.87
CA MET A 38 -1.90 3.62 3.47
C MET A 38 -0.37 3.53 3.61
N SER A 39 0.29 2.60 2.91
CA SER A 39 1.75 2.50 2.94
C SER A 39 2.41 3.69 2.21
N GLU A 40 3.52 4.16 2.77
CA GLU A 40 4.41 5.18 2.23
C GLU A 40 5.51 4.53 1.38
N ALA A 41 6.11 5.29 0.46
CA ALA A 41 7.26 4.87 -0.32
C ALA A 41 8.35 5.95 -0.33
N ALA A 42 9.63 5.53 -0.33
CA ALA A 42 10.80 6.38 -0.45
C ALA A 42 11.50 6.09 -1.79
N ILE A 43 11.37 7.01 -2.75
CA ILE A 43 11.77 6.78 -4.15
C ILE A 43 12.62 7.94 -4.68
N GLN A 44 13.29 7.72 -5.82
CA GLN A 44 14.03 8.75 -6.56
C GLN A 44 15.06 9.53 -5.69
N PRO A 45 16.00 8.84 -5.02
CA PRO A 45 17.05 9.51 -4.27
C PRO A 45 18.06 10.20 -5.20
N ASP A 46 18.72 11.25 -4.71
CA ASP A 46 19.91 11.84 -5.31
C ASP A 46 20.90 12.27 -4.20
N ILE A 47 22.18 11.90 -4.35
CA ILE A 47 23.22 12.12 -3.35
C ILE A 47 23.92 13.45 -3.61
N SER A 48 24.14 14.25 -2.56
CA SER A 48 24.89 15.51 -2.67
C SER A 48 26.31 15.26 -3.21
N PRO A 49 26.90 16.22 -3.94
CA PRO A 49 28.24 16.05 -4.52
C PRO A 49 29.34 15.71 -3.49
N ASP A 50 29.17 16.14 -2.23
CA ASP A 50 30.09 15.86 -1.13
C ASP A 50 29.83 14.53 -0.40
N GLY A 51 28.81 13.77 -0.79
CA GLY A 51 28.44 12.46 -0.22
C GLY A 51 27.81 12.50 1.17
N LYS A 52 27.44 13.69 1.70
CA LYS A 52 26.96 13.83 3.09
C LYS A 52 25.45 13.84 3.23
N TRP A 53 24.72 14.09 2.15
CA TRP A 53 23.27 14.23 2.16
C TRP A 53 22.65 13.46 1.01
N VAL A 54 21.40 13.05 1.20
CA VAL A 54 20.55 12.53 0.13
C VAL A 54 19.22 13.27 0.16
N VAL A 55 18.79 13.75 -1.01
CA VAL A 55 17.40 14.18 -1.22
C VAL A 55 16.62 13.03 -1.82
N TRP A 56 15.39 12.79 -1.39
CA TRP A 56 14.54 11.72 -1.91
C TRP A 56 13.06 12.12 -1.85
N VAL A 57 12.23 11.40 -2.60
CA VAL A 57 10.79 11.65 -2.68
C VAL A 57 10.04 10.71 -1.74
N LYS A 58 9.33 11.28 -0.78
CA LYS A 58 8.36 10.57 0.06
C LYS A 58 7.00 10.61 -0.61
N SER A 59 6.52 9.46 -1.09
CA SER A 59 5.15 9.30 -1.59
C SER A 59 4.25 8.82 -0.45
N THR A 60 3.24 9.61 -0.10
CA THR A 60 2.30 9.34 0.99
C THR A 60 0.87 9.30 0.46
N PRO A 61 0.03 8.36 0.91
CA PRO A 61 -1.41 8.35 0.64
C PRO A 61 -2.11 9.57 1.27
N ASP A 62 -3.03 10.19 0.52
CA ASP A 62 -3.87 11.29 0.97
C ASP A 62 -5.35 10.91 0.79
N LYS A 63 -6.08 10.79 1.92
CA LYS A 63 -7.48 10.35 1.93
C LYS A 63 -8.44 11.39 1.36
N GLU A 64 -8.14 12.68 1.53
CA GLU A 64 -9.01 13.76 1.05
C GLU A 64 -8.93 13.87 -0.47
N LYS A 65 -7.73 13.66 -1.03
CA LYS A 65 -7.50 13.62 -2.47
C LYS A 65 -7.83 12.29 -3.14
N ASP A 66 -8.09 11.26 -2.34
CA ASP A 66 -8.30 9.89 -2.82
C ASP A 66 -7.15 9.42 -3.73
N GLY A 67 -5.91 9.72 -3.35
CA GLY A 67 -4.73 9.46 -4.18
C GLY A 67 -3.44 9.55 -3.38
N ARG A 68 -2.30 9.72 -4.06
CA ARG A 68 -1.00 9.89 -3.42
C ARG A 68 -0.44 11.29 -3.66
N VAL A 69 0.26 11.80 -2.66
CA VAL A 69 1.02 13.06 -2.70
C VAL A 69 2.50 12.77 -2.52
N SER A 70 3.36 13.64 -3.04
CA SER A 70 4.82 13.43 -3.04
C SER A 70 5.56 14.68 -2.58
N ASN A 71 6.42 14.50 -1.58
CA ASN A 71 7.20 15.57 -0.94
C ASN A 71 8.69 15.20 -0.89
N LEU A 72 9.54 16.23 -0.94
CA LEU A 72 11.00 16.08 -0.88
C LEU A 72 11.46 16.03 0.58
N ILE A 73 12.26 15.02 0.89
CA ILE A 73 12.91 14.81 2.16
C ILE A 73 14.43 14.84 1.95
N LEU A 74 15.16 15.43 2.89
CA LEU A 74 16.61 15.52 2.91
C LEU A 74 17.13 14.80 4.15
N SER A 75 17.86 13.71 3.96
CA SER A 75 18.42 12.90 5.05
C SER A 75 19.95 12.99 5.03
N SER A 76 20.56 13.06 6.22
CA SER A 76 22.01 13.01 6.36
C SER A 76 22.51 11.57 6.21
N LEU A 77 23.65 11.43 5.55
CA LEU A 77 24.37 10.17 5.36
C LEU A 77 25.50 9.97 6.37
N THR A 78 25.69 10.92 7.29
CA THR A 78 26.74 10.92 8.31
C THR A 78 26.19 10.86 9.74
N GLU A 79 24.96 11.32 9.95
CA GLU A 79 24.28 11.33 11.24
C GLU A 79 22.77 11.06 11.07
N LYS A 80 22.08 10.68 12.15
CA LYS A 80 20.62 10.48 12.10
C LYS A 80 19.89 11.83 12.12
N ARG A 81 19.83 12.48 10.97
CA ARG A 81 19.15 13.77 10.77
C ARG A 81 18.33 13.75 9.48
N GLU A 82 17.10 14.24 9.56
CA GLU A 82 16.17 14.33 8.44
C GLU A 82 15.47 15.70 8.45
N ILE A 83 15.24 16.26 7.26
CA ILE A 83 14.59 17.54 7.03
C ILE A 83 13.55 17.37 5.93
N GLU A 84 12.30 17.68 6.22
CA GLU A 84 11.25 17.76 5.21
C GLU A 84 11.39 19.11 4.46
N LEU A 85 11.82 19.05 3.19
CA LEU A 85 12.10 20.26 2.40
C LEU A 85 10.82 20.87 1.81
N THR A 86 9.85 20.03 1.46
CA THR A 86 8.56 20.47 0.95
C THR A 86 7.43 19.85 1.74
N ARG A 87 6.36 20.61 1.95
CA ARG A 87 5.12 20.14 2.57
C ARG A 87 3.95 20.42 1.64
N GLY A 88 2.87 19.66 1.79
CA GLY A 88 1.58 20.05 1.24
C GLY A 88 0.78 18.93 0.59
N SER A 89 -0.53 19.19 0.58
CA SER A 89 -1.59 18.56 -0.18
C SER A 89 -1.45 18.62 -1.68
N GLU A 90 -1.28 19.85 -2.16
CA GLU A 90 -1.95 20.29 -3.38
C GLU A 90 -1.20 19.92 -4.67
N TRP A 91 0.06 19.51 -4.56
CA TRP A 91 0.96 19.24 -5.67
C TRP A 91 1.76 17.96 -5.44
N ASN A 92 2.43 17.51 -6.50
CA ASN A 92 3.37 16.40 -6.47
C ASN A 92 4.78 16.90 -6.84
N ASN A 93 5.78 16.42 -6.12
CA ASN A 93 7.20 16.73 -6.36
C ASN A 93 7.93 15.43 -6.73
N ALA A 94 8.77 15.48 -7.75
CA ALA A 94 9.47 14.31 -8.29
C ALA A 94 10.86 14.68 -8.83
N SER A 95 11.70 13.66 -9.01
CA SER A 95 13.00 13.73 -9.68
C SER A 95 13.94 14.82 -9.14
N PRO A 96 14.17 14.91 -7.81
CA PRO A 96 15.11 15.88 -7.27
C PRO A 96 16.55 15.57 -7.73
N LYS A 97 17.32 16.61 -8.07
CA LYS A 97 18.74 16.49 -8.45
C LYS A 97 19.56 17.66 -7.91
N TRP A 98 20.67 17.35 -7.26
CA TRP A 98 21.64 18.32 -6.76
C TRP A 98 22.36 19.03 -7.91
N SER A 99 22.60 20.33 -7.76
CA SER A 99 23.52 21.07 -8.61
C SER A 99 24.95 20.51 -8.47
N PRO A 100 25.81 20.63 -9.49
CA PRO A 100 27.17 20.12 -9.43
C PRO A 100 28.00 20.70 -8.27
N ASP A 101 27.80 21.98 -7.94
CA ASP A 101 28.40 22.65 -6.76
C ASP A 101 27.74 22.34 -5.40
N GLY A 102 26.62 21.60 -5.41
CA GLY A 102 25.89 21.20 -4.20
C GLY A 102 25.13 22.33 -3.49
N ARG A 103 25.00 23.51 -4.10
CA ARG A 103 24.30 24.66 -3.48
C ARG A 103 22.79 24.64 -3.69
N LEU A 104 22.29 23.89 -4.67
CA LEU A 104 20.91 23.92 -5.11
C LEU A 104 20.38 22.51 -5.37
N ILE A 105 19.06 22.37 -5.29
CA ILE A 105 18.32 21.16 -5.71
C ILE A 105 17.27 21.60 -6.72
N ALA A 106 17.37 21.07 -7.94
CA ALA A 106 16.31 21.18 -8.94
C ALA A 106 15.36 19.98 -8.84
N PHE A 107 14.09 20.16 -9.19
CA PHE A 107 13.09 19.09 -9.13
C PHE A 107 11.89 19.41 -10.04
N VAL A 108 11.10 18.39 -10.36
CA VAL A 108 9.83 18.54 -11.09
C VAL A 108 8.70 18.72 -10.09
N SER A 109 7.82 19.70 -10.31
CA SER A 109 6.65 19.91 -9.46
C SER A 109 5.41 20.32 -10.24
N THR A 110 4.24 19.85 -9.79
CA THR A 110 2.92 20.29 -10.28
C THR A 110 2.35 21.45 -9.44
N ARG A 111 3.19 22.16 -8.69
CA ARG A 111 2.81 23.40 -8.00
C ARG A 111 2.28 24.44 -8.99
N PRO A 112 1.27 25.24 -8.61
CA PRO A 112 0.84 26.38 -9.42
C PRO A 112 2.01 27.35 -9.68
N VAL A 113 2.17 27.76 -10.93
CA VAL A 113 3.18 28.74 -11.32
C VAL A 113 2.79 30.13 -10.80
N PRO A 114 3.67 30.86 -10.08
CA PRO A 114 3.37 32.21 -9.62
C PRO A 114 3.11 33.16 -10.79
N LYS A 115 2.02 33.93 -10.73
CA LYS A 115 1.64 34.87 -11.79
C LYS A 115 2.64 36.02 -11.94
N GLY A 116 2.97 36.39 -13.17
CA GLY A 116 3.48 37.73 -13.46
C GLY A 116 2.40 38.79 -13.18
N LYS A 117 2.80 40.03 -12.83
CA LYS A 117 1.85 41.15 -12.69
C LYS A 117 1.09 41.35 -14.02
N GLY A 118 -0.20 41.01 -14.05
CA GLY A 118 -1.09 41.31 -15.18
C GLY A 118 -1.92 40.15 -15.73
N GLU A 119 -1.69 38.90 -15.30
CA GLU A 119 -2.40 37.74 -15.85
C GLU A 119 -3.51 37.24 -14.91
N THR A 120 -4.72 37.08 -15.45
CA THR A 120 -5.87 36.50 -14.75
C THR A 120 -5.60 35.03 -14.40
N PRO A 121 -6.15 34.51 -13.30
CA PRO A 121 -5.99 33.10 -12.95
C PRO A 121 -6.60 32.23 -14.04
N SER A 122 -5.80 31.38 -14.69
CA SER A 122 -6.36 30.14 -15.20
C SER A 122 -6.60 29.25 -13.99
N ALA A 123 -7.78 29.38 -13.40
CA ALA A 123 -8.34 28.26 -12.66
C ALA A 123 -8.58 27.18 -13.71
N ALA A 124 -7.66 26.21 -13.77
CA ALA A 124 -7.91 24.99 -14.52
C ALA A 124 -9.23 24.38 -14.01
N PRO A 125 -10.28 24.27 -14.85
CA PRO A 125 -11.43 23.47 -14.50
C PRO A 125 -11.02 22.00 -14.46
N ALA A 126 -11.65 21.21 -13.60
CA ALA A 126 -11.60 19.75 -13.69
C ALA A 126 -12.35 19.29 -14.96
N GLY A 127 -11.65 19.30 -16.10
CA GLY A 127 -12.07 18.74 -17.39
C GLY A 127 -11.38 17.39 -17.66
N PRO A 128 -11.87 16.61 -18.65
CA PRO A 128 -11.37 15.26 -18.92
C PRO A 128 -9.89 15.31 -19.32
N ALA A 129 -9.08 14.47 -18.69
CA ALA A 129 -7.67 14.16 -18.98
C ALA A 129 -6.94 15.19 -19.88
N GLY A 130 -6.65 16.38 -19.35
CA GLY A 130 -6.02 17.43 -20.16
C GLY A 130 -5.75 18.75 -19.44
N ASP A 131 -6.54 19.11 -18.43
CA ASP A 131 -6.50 20.46 -17.82
C ASP A 131 -5.85 20.51 -16.42
N GLY A 132 -5.31 19.41 -15.89
CA GLY A 132 -4.63 19.41 -14.58
C GLY A 132 -3.31 20.20 -14.54
N PRO A 133 -2.80 20.54 -13.33
CA PRO A 133 -1.53 21.26 -13.18
C PRO A 133 -0.38 20.51 -13.85
N LYS A 134 0.38 21.23 -14.69
CA LYS A 134 1.45 20.67 -15.51
C LYS A 134 2.76 20.58 -14.71
N PRO A 135 3.57 19.52 -14.92
CA PRO A 135 4.89 19.43 -14.29
C PRO A 135 5.79 20.56 -14.79
N GLN A 136 6.43 21.29 -13.90
CA GLN A 136 7.41 22.32 -14.24
C GLN A 136 8.72 22.07 -13.49
N LEU A 137 9.81 22.69 -13.93
CA LEU A 137 11.07 22.70 -13.19
C LEU A 137 11.02 23.77 -12.11
N TRP A 138 11.45 23.36 -10.92
CA TRP A 138 11.57 24.19 -9.73
C TRP A 138 12.95 24.03 -9.12
N LEU A 139 13.34 25.02 -8.34
CA LEU A 139 14.65 25.10 -7.72
C LEU A 139 14.49 25.43 -6.23
N PHE A 140 15.37 24.85 -5.42
CA PHE A 140 15.32 24.96 -3.97
C PHE A 140 16.73 25.06 -3.39
N SER A 141 16.89 25.82 -2.30
CA SER A 141 18.14 25.83 -1.51
C SER A 141 18.03 24.79 -0.39
N PRO A 142 18.97 23.85 -0.25
CA PRO A 142 18.95 22.83 0.80
C PRO A 142 19.09 23.41 2.22
N GLN A 143 19.44 24.71 2.34
CA GLN A 143 19.44 25.43 3.61
C GLN A 143 18.04 25.91 4.05
N GLY A 144 17.03 25.78 3.19
CA GLY A 144 15.64 26.17 3.42
C GLY A 144 15.21 27.38 2.58
N GLY A 145 13.93 27.76 2.71
CA GLY A 145 13.30 28.83 1.94
C GLY A 145 12.13 28.32 1.08
N GLU A 146 11.50 29.22 0.31
CA GLU A 146 10.45 28.84 -0.65
C GLU A 146 11.07 28.39 -1.98
N PRO A 147 10.58 27.29 -2.60
CA PRO A 147 10.99 26.92 -3.95
C PRO A 147 10.70 28.01 -4.99
N TRP A 148 11.59 28.17 -5.97
CA TRP A 148 11.41 29.11 -7.07
C TRP A 148 11.12 28.37 -8.37
N ASN A 149 10.14 28.86 -9.12
CA ASN A 149 9.80 28.32 -10.43
C ASN A 149 10.88 28.68 -11.46
N LEU A 150 11.26 27.71 -12.30
CA LEU A 150 12.17 27.92 -13.43
C LEU A 150 11.40 27.98 -14.75
N THR A 151 10.38 27.14 -14.94
CA THR A 151 9.67 27.02 -16.22
C THR A 151 8.16 27.27 -16.11
N SER A 152 7.59 27.84 -17.17
CA SER A 152 6.15 28.10 -17.31
C SER A 152 5.63 27.59 -18.66
N LEU A 153 5.96 26.34 -19.01
CA LEU A 153 5.64 25.77 -20.33
C LEU A 153 4.20 25.25 -20.36
N GLU A 154 3.47 25.44 -21.46
CA GLU A 154 2.07 25.06 -21.58
C GLU A 154 1.83 23.55 -21.41
N ARG A 155 2.82 22.72 -21.78
CA ARG A 155 2.79 21.25 -21.63
C ARG A 155 3.68 20.71 -20.52
N GLY A 156 4.41 21.59 -19.84
CA GLY A 156 5.34 21.21 -18.78
C GLY A 156 6.72 20.74 -19.25
N ALA A 157 7.57 20.46 -18.27
CA ALA A 157 8.95 20.00 -18.44
C ALA A 157 9.22 18.79 -17.55
N VAL A 158 9.91 17.79 -18.09
CA VAL A 158 10.28 16.53 -17.41
C VAL A 158 11.68 16.09 -17.82
N ASN A 159 12.19 15.00 -17.21
CA ASN A 159 13.50 14.38 -17.44
C ASN A 159 14.60 15.44 -17.67
N PHE A 160 15.17 15.98 -16.59
CA PHE A 160 16.17 17.04 -16.68
C PHE A 160 17.53 16.60 -16.12
N GLU A 161 18.59 17.29 -16.51
CA GLU A 161 19.94 17.16 -15.99
C GLU A 161 20.61 18.53 -15.84
N TRP A 162 21.50 18.66 -14.86
CA TRP A 162 22.37 19.83 -14.75
C TRP A 162 23.47 19.78 -15.82
N LEU A 163 23.58 20.83 -16.63
CA LEU A 163 24.67 21.03 -17.58
C LEU A 163 25.90 21.59 -16.86
N ASP A 164 25.68 22.60 -16.00
CA ASP A 164 26.65 23.29 -15.17
C ASP A 164 25.93 23.88 -13.93
N ASP A 165 26.59 24.69 -13.11
CA ASP A 165 26.00 25.28 -11.89
C ASP A 165 24.86 26.29 -12.16
N ASN A 166 24.67 26.71 -13.40
CA ASN A 166 23.71 27.72 -13.82
C ASN A 166 22.66 27.21 -14.84
N THR A 167 22.93 26.11 -15.53
CA THR A 167 22.16 25.69 -16.70
C THR A 167 21.60 24.28 -16.52
N ILE A 168 20.31 24.11 -16.80
CA ILE A 168 19.62 22.82 -16.78
C ILE A 168 19.18 22.45 -18.20
N VAL A 169 19.41 21.21 -18.63
CA VAL A 169 18.87 20.64 -19.87
C VAL A 169 17.68 19.77 -19.51
N PHE A 170 16.60 19.80 -20.30
CA PHE A 170 15.39 19.03 -20.07
C PHE A 170 14.64 18.72 -21.37
N ILE A 171 13.63 17.87 -21.29
CA ILE A 171 12.71 17.62 -22.41
C ILE A 171 11.32 18.22 -22.15
N ALA A 172 10.72 18.74 -23.21
CA ALA A 172 9.35 19.24 -23.20
C ALA A 172 8.73 19.11 -24.58
N SER A 173 7.39 19.07 -24.62
CA SER A 173 6.64 19.23 -25.87
C SER A 173 6.55 20.71 -26.24
N GLU A 174 6.49 21.01 -27.54
CA GLU A 174 6.27 22.37 -28.05
C GLU A 174 4.85 22.89 -27.72
N ASP A 175 4.70 24.22 -27.75
CA ASP A 175 3.42 24.89 -27.53
C ASP A 175 2.35 24.41 -28.54
N PRO A 176 1.06 24.42 -28.17
CA PRO A 176 -0.01 23.94 -29.03
C PRO A 176 -0.06 24.63 -30.39
N THR A 177 -0.26 23.81 -31.41
CA THR A 177 -0.39 24.26 -32.80
C THR A 177 -1.70 25.03 -33.02
N ASN A 178 -1.82 25.74 -34.15
CA ASN A 178 -3.09 26.36 -34.53
C ASN A 178 -4.22 25.34 -34.72
N TYR A 179 -3.88 24.12 -35.18
CA TYR A 179 -4.83 23.01 -35.29
C TYR A 179 -5.43 22.68 -33.91
N GLU A 180 -4.59 22.45 -32.91
CA GLU A 180 -5.03 22.11 -31.56
C GLU A 180 -5.83 23.23 -30.91
N LYS A 181 -5.40 24.49 -31.10
CA LYS A 181 -6.15 25.68 -30.63
C LYS A 181 -7.54 25.72 -31.26
N THR A 182 -7.63 25.46 -32.56
CA THR A 182 -8.91 25.41 -33.29
C THR A 182 -9.81 24.28 -32.80
N VAL A 183 -9.26 23.08 -32.55
CA VAL A 183 -10.00 21.92 -31.99
C VAL A 183 -10.57 22.28 -30.62
N LYS A 184 -9.75 22.88 -29.74
CA LYS A 184 -10.16 23.35 -28.41
C LYS A 184 -11.25 24.43 -28.49
N GLU A 185 -11.11 25.41 -29.37
CA GLU A 185 -12.10 26.48 -29.61
C GLU A 185 -13.45 25.92 -30.08
N LYS A 186 -13.42 24.90 -30.94
CA LYS A 186 -14.61 24.17 -31.40
C LYS A 186 -15.21 23.27 -30.31
N LYS A 187 -14.54 23.09 -29.18
CA LYS A 187 -14.90 22.15 -28.11
C LYS A 187 -15.10 20.73 -28.64
N ASP A 188 -14.32 20.37 -29.66
CA ASP A 188 -14.34 19.02 -30.20
C ASP A 188 -13.60 18.10 -29.23
N ALA A 189 -14.37 17.25 -28.55
CA ALA A 189 -13.86 16.29 -27.58
C ALA A 189 -13.57 14.92 -28.21
N SER A 190 -13.65 14.80 -29.54
CA SER A 190 -13.25 13.59 -30.23
C SER A 190 -11.72 13.39 -30.16
N VAL A 191 -11.30 12.12 -30.24
CA VAL A 191 -9.89 11.74 -30.23
C VAL A 191 -9.57 11.09 -31.56
N VAL A 192 -8.56 11.62 -32.26
CA VAL A 192 -8.00 10.98 -33.45
C VAL A 192 -6.97 9.96 -32.99
N VAL A 193 -7.20 8.69 -33.31
CA VAL A 193 -6.29 7.61 -32.96
C VAL A 193 -5.05 7.69 -33.87
N GLU A 194 -3.85 7.63 -33.26
CA GLU A 194 -2.56 7.68 -33.96
C GLU A 194 -2.32 8.96 -34.81
N ASP A 195 -2.70 10.12 -34.30
CA ASP A 195 -2.52 11.40 -34.98
C ASP A 195 -1.06 11.90 -34.95
N ALA A 196 -0.17 11.17 -35.63
CA ALA A 196 1.25 11.50 -35.69
C ALA A 196 1.54 12.86 -36.35
N GLU A 197 0.64 13.33 -37.22
CA GLU A 197 0.78 14.63 -37.90
C GLU A 197 0.56 15.80 -36.96
N ASN A 198 -0.40 15.69 -36.02
CA ASN A 198 -0.74 16.77 -35.10
C ASN A 198 -0.24 16.55 -33.67
N THR A 199 0.34 15.37 -33.36
CA THR A 199 0.96 15.14 -32.05
C THR A 199 2.27 15.94 -31.95
N PRO A 200 2.41 16.84 -30.97
CA PRO A 200 3.56 17.74 -30.89
C PRO A 200 4.86 16.98 -30.58
N PRO A 201 5.99 17.33 -31.21
CA PRO A 201 7.27 16.69 -30.94
C PRO A 201 7.74 16.98 -29.51
N VAL A 202 8.52 16.06 -28.94
CA VAL A 202 9.23 16.27 -27.67
C VAL A 202 10.69 16.58 -27.99
N ARG A 203 11.21 17.68 -27.46
CA ARG A 203 12.49 18.27 -27.82
C ARG A 203 13.36 18.55 -26.60
N LEU A 204 14.66 18.72 -26.85
CA LEU A 204 15.63 19.17 -25.84
C LEU A 204 15.59 20.70 -25.72
N PHE A 205 15.60 21.17 -24.49
CA PHE A 205 15.68 22.58 -24.11
C PHE A 205 16.73 22.77 -23.03
N SER A 206 17.31 23.97 -22.94
CA SER A 206 18.05 24.43 -21.76
C SER A 206 17.34 25.58 -21.08
N PHE A 207 17.56 25.72 -19.78
CA PHE A 207 17.18 26.88 -18.98
C PHE A 207 18.42 27.44 -18.28
N SER A 208 18.74 28.72 -18.53
CA SER A 208 19.76 29.48 -17.79
C SER A 208 19.13 30.15 -16.58
N ILE A 209 19.62 29.83 -15.37
CA ILE A 209 19.09 30.36 -14.10
C ILE A 209 19.37 31.86 -13.97
N MET A 210 20.59 32.30 -14.24
CA MET A 210 20.99 33.71 -14.19
C MET A 210 20.22 34.56 -15.21
N ASP A 211 20.08 34.08 -16.44
CA ASP A 211 19.42 34.84 -17.51
C ASP A 211 17.89 34.68 -17.50
N LYS A 212 17.37 33.70 -16.75
CA LYS A 212 15.97 33.28 -16.73
C LYS A 212 15.42 32.99 -18.12
N LYS A 213 16.22 32.29 -18.94
CA LYS A 213 15.95 32.11 -20.37
C LYS A 213 15.92 30.63 -20.74
N THR A 214 14.83 30.23 -21.39
CA THR A 214 14.70 28.93 -22.06
C THR A 214 15.22 29.01 -23.50
N THR A 215 16.02 28.03 -23.93
CA THR A 215 16.53 27.92 -25.31
C THR A 215 16.29 26.51 -25.83
N ARG A 216 15.75 26.38 -27.04
CA ARG A 216 15.60 25.09 -27.71
C ARG A 216 16.94 24.59 -28.24
N LEU A 217 17.27 23.34 -27.96
CA LEU A 217 18.56 22.71 -28.35
C LEU A 217 18.42 21.74 -29.53
N SER A 218 17.26 21.09 -29.71
CA SER A 218 17.02 20.16 -30.82
C SER A 218 16.02 20.68 -31.84
N ARG A 219 16.06 20.11 -33.06
CA ARG A 219 15.16 20.44 -34.19
C ARG A 219 14.35 19.25 -34.70
N ASN A 220 14.28 18.18 -33.91
CA ASN A 220 13.64 16.93 -34.27
C ASN A 220 12.11 17.08 -34.40
N ASN A 221 11.47 16.19 -35.15
CA ASN A 221 10.01 16.17 -35.35
C ASN A 221 9.33 14.97 -34.67
N ASP A 222 10.12 14.12 -34.03
CA ASP A 222 9.70 12.93 -33.30
C ASP A 222 9.70 13.20 -31.79
N TRP A 223 9.61 12.15 -30.97
CA TRP A 223 9.38 12.28 -29.52
C TRP A 223 10.59 11.77 -28.74
N ILE A 224 11.37 12.67 -28.16
CA ILE A 224 12.45 12.29 -27.24
C ILE A 224 11.83 11.75 -25.94
N GLU A 225 12.19 10.53 -25.55
CA GLU A 225 11.68 9.86 -24.34
C GLU A 225 12.63 10.04 -23.15
N SER A 226 13.94 9.98 -23.39
CA SER A 226 14.97 10.13 -22.37
C SER A 226 16.29 10.59 -22.99
N PHE A 227 17.21 11.06 -22.14
CA PHE A 227 18.55 11.42 -22.58
C PHE A 227 19.59 11.31 -21.46
N ALA A 228 20.86 11.28 -21.84
CA ALA A 228 22.01 11.38 -20.94
C ALA A 228 23.05 12.39 -21.47
N LEU A 229 23.70 13.13 -20.57
CA LEU A 229 24.78 14.06 -20.88
C LEU A 229 26.14 13.35 -20.92
N SER A 230 27.03 13.82 -21.80
CA SER A 230 28.44 13.44 -21.77
C SER A 230 29.14 14.03 -20.55
N ARG A 231 30.24 13.38 -20.14
CA ARG A 231 31.07 13.81 -19.01
C ARG A 231 31.58 15.25 -19.13
N ASP A 232 31.99 15.64 -20.34
CA ASP A 232 32.44 17.00 -20.66
C ASP A 232 31.29 18.01 -20.83
N ARG A 233 30.04 17.57 -20.70
CA ARG A 233 28.81 18.36 -20.81
C ARG A 233 28.65 19.06 -22.16
N THR A 234 29.26 18.53 -23.22
CA THR A 234 29.14 19.11 -24.58
C THR A 234 28.17 18.38 -25.49
N LYS A 235 27.78 17.15 -25.14
CA LYS A 235 26.95 16.28 -25.97
C LYS A 235 25.84 15.62 -25.16
N VAL A 236 24.78 15.25 -25.85
CA VAL A 236 23.66 14.47 -25.33
C VAL A 236 23.44 13.25 -26.21
N ILE A 237 23.22 12.07 -25.63
CA ILE A 237 22.54 10.99 -26.34
C ILE A 237 21.09 10.95 -25.89
N ALA A 238 20.17 11.07 -26.84
CA ALA A 238 18.73 11.03 -26.61
C ALA A 238 18.11 9.81 -27.30
N ILE A 239 17.12 9.18 -26.66
CA ILE A 239 16.31 8.10 -27.24
C ILE A 239 15.05 8.74 -27.83
N HIS A 240 14.83 8.56 -29.12
CA HIS A 240 13.69 9.10 -29.85
C HIS A 240 12.72 7.98 -30.20
N ASN A 241 11.48 8.09 -29.75
CA ASN A 241 10.37 7.34 -30.34
C ASN A 241 9.99 7.98 -31.67
N ARG A 242 9.98 7.17 -32.71
CA ARG A 242 9.81 7.59 -34.10
C ARG A 242 8.44 7.23 -34.69
N SER A 243 7.61 6.52 -33.94
CA SER A 243 6.29 6.09 -34.37
C SER A 243 5.38 5.88 -33.17
N LEU A 244 4.24 6.57 -33.16
CA LEU A 244 3.19 6.33 -32.16
C LEU A 244 2.64 4.89 -32.22
N ARG A 245 2.87 4.18 -33.34
CA ARG A 245 2.47 2.78 -33.53
C ARG A 245 3.46 1.78 -32.95
N PHE A 246 4.65 2.21 -32.51
CA PHE A 246 5.71 1.30 -32.09
C PHE A 246 5.24 0.33 -31.00
N VAL A 247 4.52 0.82 -30.00
CA VAL A 247 3.97 -0.02 -28.92
C VAL A 247 2.96 -1.06 -29.45
N TYR A 248 2.26 -0.77 -30.54
CA TYR A 248 1.29 -1.67 -31.15
C TYR A 248 1.93 -2.67 -32.11
N ASP A 249 2.79 -2.24 -33.04
CA ASP A 249 3.31 -3.08 -34.14
C ASP A 249 4.83 -3.33 -34.14
N GLN A 250 5.60 -2.56 -33.35
CA GLN A 250 7.06 -2.57 -33.25
C GLN A 250 7.85 -2.43 -34.57
N LYS A 251 7.24 -1.96 -35.66
CA LYS A 251 7.88 -1.88 -36.98
C LYS A 251 8.92 -0.78 -37.09
N ILE A 252 8.63 0.39 -36.52
CA ILE A 252 9.56 1.52 -36.47
C ILE A 252 10.06 1.68 -35.04
N LYS A 253 11.23 1.11 -34.77
CA LYS A 253 11.84 1.11 -33.44
C LYS A 253 12.30 2.51 -33.02
N PRO A 254 12.31 2.80 -31.70
CA PRO A 254 13.03 3.93 -31.14
C PRO A 254 14.51 3.91 -31.57
N ALA A 255 15.11 5.08 -31.70
CA ALA A 255 16.52 5.19 -32.09
C ALA A 255 17.27 6.18 -31.21
N ALA A 256 18.56 5.91 -30.98
CA ALA A 256 19.44 6.81 -30.25
C ALA A 256 20.02 7.87 -31.20
N PHE A 257 20.07 9.12 -30.74
CA PHE A 257 20.67 10.24 -31.47
C PHE A 257 21.69 10.95 -30.59
N LEU A 258 22.86 11.24 -31.15
CA LEU A 258 23.83 12.15 -30.57
C LEU A 258 23.49 13.58 -30.97
N HIS A 259 23.37 14.47 -29.99
CA HIS A 259 23.19 15.91 -30.15
C HIS A 259 24.42 16.62 -29.59
N ASP A 260 25.10 17.42 -30.41
CA ASP A 260 26.19 18.28 -29.96
C ASP A 260 25.63 19.64 -29.53
N LEU A 261 25.77 19.96 -28.25
CA LEU A 261 25.12 21.13 -27.65
C LEU A 261 25.78 22.46 -28.06
N LYS A 262 27.01 22.43 -28.60
CA LYS A 262 27.72 23.64 -29.03
C LYS A 262 27.39 24.01 -30.47
N THR A 263 27.38 23.01 -31.35
CA THR A 263 27.17 23.20 -32.79
C THR A 263 25.70 23.08 -33.19
N GLY A 264 24.89 22.39 -32.38
CA GLY A 264 23.52 22.01 -32.72
C GLY A 264 23.45 20.87 -33.74
N GLU A 265 24.56 20.20 -34.04
CA GLU A 265 24.58 19.03 -34.92
C GLU A 265 23.88 17.84 -34.27
N GLN A 266 23.06 17.13 -35.05
CA GLN A 266 22.38 15.91 -34.63
C GLN A 266 22.75 14.78 -35.61
N ARG A 267 23.08 13.60 -35.09
CA ARG A 267 23.26 12.38 -35.88
C ARG A 267 22.68 11.15 -35.20
N GLN A 268 22.06 10.27 -35.98
CA GLN A 268 21.59 8.99 -35.48
C GLN A 268 22.80 8.10 -35.13
N LEU A 269 22.71 7.43 -33.99
CA LEU A 269 23.66 6.40 -33.56
C LEU A 269 23.07 5.01 -33.81
N PHE A 270 23.97 4.02 -33.89
CA PHE A 270 23.65 2.59 -33.92
C PHE A 270 22.67 2.21 -35.05
N GLY A 271 23.19 2.07 -36.28
CA GLY A 271 22.40 1.62 -37.43
C GLY A 271 22.02 0.13 -37.43
N ASP A 272 22.40 -0.64 -36.40
CA ASP A 272 22.07 -2.06 -36.29
C ASP A 272 20.62 -2.24 -35.81
N ALA A 273 19.78 -2.84 -36.65
CA ALA A 273 18.37 -3.11 -36.36
C ALA A 273 18.13 -4.03 -35.14
N LYS A 274 19.16 -4.75 -34.68
CA LYS A 274 19.09 -5.61 -33.49
C LYS A 274 19.40 -4.89 -32.18
N LEU A 275 20.00 -3.71 -32.22
CA LEU A 275 20.34 -2.97 -31.00
C LEU A 275 19.16 -2.11 -30.54
N ASN A 276 18.34 -2.65 -29.63
CA ASN A 276 17.19 -1.94 -29.06
C ASN A 276 17.64 -1.18 -27.79
N VAL A 277 18.01 0.10 -27.94
CA VAL A 277 18.50 0.90 -26.81
C VAL A 277 17.36 1.18 -25.81
N VAL A 278 17.57 0.81 -24.55
CA VAL A 278 16.61 0.97 -23.45
C VAL A 278 17.00 2.13 -22.54
N ALA A 279 18.30 2.26 -22.25
CA ALA A 279 18.82 3.34 -21.41
C ALA A 279 20.23 3.73 -21.84
N VAL A 280 20.59 4.99 -21.56
CA VAL A 280 21.94 5.51 -21.78
C VAL A 280 22.38 6.22 -20.52
N HIS A 281 23.65 6.03 -20.13
CA HIS A 281 24.25 6.56 -18.92
C HIS A 281 25.55 7.27 -19.26
N GLU A 282 25.83 8.34 -18.51
CA GLU A 282 27.16 8.97 -18.51
C GLU A 282 28.23 7.95 -18.10
N ALA A 283 29.29 7.79 -18.90
CA ALA A 283 30.47 7.07 -18.45
C ALA A 283 31.35 8.03 -17.62
N ARG A 284 31.28 7.94 -16.28
CA ARG A 284 32.07 8.82 -15.40
C ARG A 284 33.58 8.51 -15.47
N ASP A 285 33.94 7.32 -15.94
CA ASP A 285 35.29 6.79 -16.02
C ASP A 285 36.00 7.07 -17.36
N ALA A 286 35.27 7.43 -18.43
CA ALA A 286 35.84 7.60 -19.77
C ALA A 286 35.04 8.58 -20.66
N ASP A 287 35.61 9.03 -21.79
CA ASP A 287 34.92 9.89 -22.76
C ASP A 287 33.93 9.09 -23.62
N GLY A 288 32.77 8.77 -23.04
CA GLY A 288 31.77 7.95 -23.71
C GLY A 288 30.48 7.82 -22.92
N PHE A 289 29.71 6.80 -23.29
CA PHE A 289 28.44 6.46 -22.66
C PHE A 289 28.36 4.97 -22.44
N TYR A 290 27.75 4.56 -21.33
CA TYR A 290 27.23 3.21 -21.21
C TYR A 290 25.84 3.15 -21.81
N VAL A 291 25.58 2.14 -22.63
CA VAL A 291 24.33 1.92 -23.32
C VAL A 291 23.78 0.58 -22.87
N VAL A 292 22.58 0.57 -22.30
CA VAL A 292 21.84 -0.66 -22.00
C VAL A 292 20.89 -0.91 -23.15
N ALA A 293 20.99 -2.08 -23.77
CA ALA A 293 20.14 -2.47 -24.89
C ALA A 293 19.50 -3.84 -24.66
N ALA A 294 18.22 -3.94 -25.01
CA ALA A 294 17.44 -5.16 -24.98
C ALA A 294 17.82 -6.06 -26.15
N TYR A 295 18.12 -7.32 -25.84
CA TYR A 295 18.48 -8.36 -26.79
C TYR A 295 17.45 -9.48 -26.77
N THR A 296 16.97 -9.85 -27.96
CA THR A 296 16.01 -10.93 -28.22
C THR A 296 16.46 -11.73 -29.45
N THR A 297 16.07 -13.00 -29.53
CA THR A 297 16.24 -13.80 -30.75
C THR A 297 15.16 -13.56 -31.80
N ASP A 298 14.06 -12.91 -31.42
CA ASP A 298 12.98 -12.59 -32.35
C ASP A 298 13.40 -11.46 -33.30
N PRO A 299 13.13 -11.61 -34.62
CA PRO A 299 13.55 -10.63 -35.60
C PRO A 299 12.73 -9.33 -35.57
N GLU A 300 11.52 -9.35 -35.04
CA GLU A 300 10.55 -8.25 -35.13
C GLU A 300 10.22 -7.67 -33.75
N TYR A 301 9.89 -8.53 -32.79
CA TYR A 301 9.30 -8.14 -31.50
C TYR A 301 10.30 -8.23 -30.35
N VAL A 302 10.25 -7.27 -29.41
CA VAL A 302 11.14 -7.20 -28.24
C VAL A 302 10.43 -7.55 -26.92
N ASN A 303 9.31 -8.25 -26.99
CA ASN A 303 8.41 -8.52 -25.85
C ASN A 303 9.06 -9.33 -24.72
N ALA A 304 9.95 -10.28 -25.04
CA ALA A 304 10.83 -10.92 -24.07
C ALA A 304 12.28 -10.72 -24.50
N SER A 305 13.11 -10.22 -23.58
CA SER A 305 14.49 -9.85 -23.91
C SER A 305 15.36 -9.81 -22.66
N ILE A 306 16.67 -9.91 -22.83
CA ILE A 306 17.63 -9.63 -21.75
C ILE A 306 18.30 -8.30 -21.98
N ASN A 307 18.67 -7.61 -20.91
CA ASN A 307 19.43 -6.37 -21.00
C ASN A 307 20.92 -6.67 -21.02
N LEU A 308 21.61 -6.15 -22.03
CA LEU A 308 23.05 -6.21 -22.20
C LEU A 308 23.64 -4.80 -22.10
N VAL A 309 24.91 -4.72 -21.68
CA VAL A 309 25.62 -3.45 -21.50
C VAL A 309 26.64 -3.29 -22.61
N TYR A 310 26.70 -2.08 -23.16
CA TYR A 310 27.65 -1.67 -24.17
C TYR A 310 28.33 -0.38 -23.72
N PHE A 311 29.52 -0.13 -24.23
CA PHE A 311 30.21 1.15 -24.10
C PHE A 311 30.37 1.79 -25.47
N TYR A 312 29.87 3.02 -25.59
CA TYR A 312 30.02 3.84 -26.77
C TYR A 312 31.14 4.87 -26.55
N ASP A 313 32.23 4.68 -27.28
CA ASP A 313 33.36 5.62 -27.33
C ASP A 313 33.05 6.75 -28.32
N THR A 314 32.92 7.96 -27.80
CA THR A 314 32.51 9.12 -28.61
C THR A 314 33.61 9.61 -29.55
N ALA A 315 34.89 9.41 -29.20
CA ALA A 315 36.02 9.84 -30.01
C ALA A 315 36.26 8.88 -31.18
N ARG A 316 36.11 7.58 -30.93
CA ARG A 316 36.27 6.52 -31.95
C ARG A 316 35.00 6.23 -32.74
N ASN A 317 33.86 6.76 -32.30
CA ASN A 317 32.55 6.44 -32.86
C ASN A 317 32.30 4.93 -32.92
N SER A 318 32.63 4.22 -31.84
CA SER A 318 32.58 2.76 -31.77
C SER A 318 31.78 2.28 -30.57
N LEU A 319 30.91 1.29 -30.78
CA LEU A 319 30.16 0.62 -29.74
C LEU A 319 30.79 -0.75 -29.45
N THR A 320 31.10 -1.03 -28.18
CA THR A 320 31.67 -2.31 -27.73
C THR A 320 30.77 -2.94 -26.68
N GLN A 321 30.36 -4.19 -26.86
CA GLN A 321 29.62 -4.91 -25.83
C GLN A 321 30.54 -5.20 -24.64
N VAL A 322 30.06 -4.95 -23.43
CA VAL A 322 30.76 -5.31 -22.19
C VAL A 322 30.54 -6.80 -21.93
N ASP A 323 31.63 -7.54 -21.72
CA ASP A 323 31.53 -8.93 -21.25
C ASP A 323 31.09 -8.93 -19.78
N LEU A 324 29.84 -9.33 -19.55
CA LEU A 324 29.26 -9.42 -18.22
C LEU A 324 29.74 -10.67 -17.45
N GLY A 325 30.33 -11.65 -18.14
CA GLY A 325 30.62 -12.98 -17.62
C GLY A 325 29.38 -13.68 -17.05
N TRP A 326 28.19 -13.31 -17.55
CA TRP A 326 26.88 -13.73 -17.04
C TRP A 326 25.86 -13.72 -18.18
N GLU A 327 25.37 -14.89 -18.56
CA GLU A 327 24.57 -15.07 -19.77
C GLU A 327 23.13 -14.54 -19.67
N ASN A 328 22.59 -14.40 -18.45
CA ASN A 328 21.21 -13.96 -18.26
C ASN A 328 21.03 -12.44 -18.43
N GLY A 329 22.11 -11.70 -18.66
CA GLY A 329 22.09 -10.24 -18.70
C GLY A 329 21.91 -9.60 -17.32
N ILE A 330 21.53 -8.33 -17.32
CA ILE A 330 21.25 -7.55 -16.11
C ILE A 330 19.74 -7.40 -15.88
N ASN A 331 19.35 -7.21 -14.62
CA ASN A 331 18.02 -6.76 -14.26
C ASN A 331 17.96 -5.23 -14.32
N GLY A 332 17.02 -4.68 -15.09
CA GLY A 332 16.86 -3.24 -15.21
C GLY A 332 18.06 -2.57 -15.91
N THR A 333 18.81 -1.77 -15.16
CA THR A 333 19.87 -0.90 -15.68
C THR A 333 21.14 -0.96 -14.82
N ILE A 334 22.18 -0.22 -15.22
CA ILE A 334 23.42 -0.05 -14.45
C ILE A 334 23.39 1.24 -13.61
N GLU A 335 24.31 1.33 -12.66
CA GLU A 335 24.68 2.57 -11.95
C GLU A 335 26.14 2.92 -12.27
N ALA A 336 26.38 4.08 -12.89
CA ALA A 336 27.73 4.50 -13.29
C ALA A 336 28.57 4.92 -12.08
N THR A 337 29.84 4.51 -12.06
CA THR A 337 30.81 4.84 -11.01
C THR A 337 32.03 5.53 -11.61
N ASN A 338 32.85 6.18 -10.79
CA ASN A 338 34.02 6.93 -11.27
C ASN A 338 35.09 6.07 -11.94
N ASP A 339 35.03 4.75 -11.79
CA ASP A 339 35.95 3.78 -12.38
C ASP A 339 35.26 2.67 -13.21
N GLY A 340 33.97 2.82 -13.51
CA GLY A 340 33.21 1.86 -14.31
C GLY A 340 31.71 1.88 -13.98
N PHE A 341 31.13 0.76 -13.57
CA PHE A 341 29.72 0.69 -13.18
C PHE A 341 29.38 -0.45 -12.22
N LEU A 342 28.19 -0.36 -11.61
CA LEU A 342 27.54 -1.36 -10.79
C LEU A 342 26.34 -1.95 -11.56
N ALA A 343 26.07 -3.24 -11.39
CA ALA A 343 24.94 -3.90 -12.02
C ALA A 343 24.33 -5.01 -11.14
N LEU A 344 23.01 -5.12 -11.17
CA LEU A 344 22.26 -6.25 -10.63
C LEU A 344 22.08 -7.29 -11.73
N MET A 345 22.76 -8.42 -11.62
CA MET A 345 22.72 -9.49 -12.61
C MET A 345 21.47 -10.34 -12.43
N ALA A 346 20.82 -10.71 -13.54
CA ALA A 346 19.58 -11.47 -13.54
C ALA A 346 19.78 -12.91 -13.00
N ASN A 347 19.14 -13.26 -11.87
CA ASN A 347 19.43 -14.49 -11.14
C ASN A 347 18.20 -15.04 -10.35
N GLY A 348 17.07 -15.23 -11.05
CA GLY A 348 15.87 -15.85 -10.49
C GLY A 348 15.02 -14.90 -9.64
N ALA A 349 14.51 -15.29 -8.48
CA ALA A 349 13.77 -14.38 -7.59
C ALA A 349 14.69 -13.40 -6.83
N ARG A 350 15.99 -13.42 -7.08
CA ARG A 350 17.00 -12.51 -6.50
C ARG A 350 17.97 -12.01 -7.57
N HIS A 351 18.91 -11.16 -7.17
CA HIS A 351 19.99 -10.67 -8.03
C HIS A 351 21.35 -11.18 -7.56
N LYS A 352 22.31 -11.23 -8.48
CA LYS A 352 23.74 -11.18 -8.10
C LYS A 352 24.26 -9.78 -8.32
N PHE A 353 24.81 -9.16 -7.28
CA PHE A 353 25.30 -7.80 -7.37
C PHE A 353 26.77 -7.78 -7.79
N ALA A 354 27.13 -7.02 -8.83
CA ALA A 354 28.48 -6.95 -9.36
C ALA A 354 28.95 -5.51 -9.60
N ARG A 355 30.26 -5.31 -9.47
CA ARG A 355 31.00 -4.11 -9.89
C ARG A 355 31.88 -4.45 -11.08
N PHE A 356 31.91 -3.56 -12.05
CA PHE A 356 32.73 -3.61 -13.24
C PHE A 356 33.66 -2.41 -13.23
N VAL A 357 34.96 -2.65 -13.10
CA VAL A 357 36.00 -1.60 -13.14
C VAL A 357 36.66 -1.61 -14.50
N ARG A 358 36.79 -0.46 -15.15
CA ARG A 358 37.45 -0.37 -16.46
C ARG A 358 38.96 -0.56 -16.32
N GLU A 359 39.51 -1.46 -17.11
CA GLU A 359 40.94 -1.72 -17.23
C GLU A 359 41.35 -1.72 -18.71
N GLY A 360 41.96 -0.62 -19.16
CA GLY A 360 42.27 -0.42 -20.58
C GLY A 360 41.01 -0.37 -21.45
N ALA A 361 40.87 -1.32 -22.38
CA ALA A 361 39.71 -1.44 -23.25
C ALA A 361 38.61 -2.38 -22.70
N GLY A 362 38.86 -3.08 -21.58
CA GLY A 362 37.95 -4.06 -21.00
C GLY A 362 37.44 -3.66 -19.61
N TRP A 363 36.68 -4.57 -18.99
CA TRP A 363 36.15 -4.42 -17.63
C TRP A 363 36.48 -5.65 -16.81
N ASN A 364 36.98 -5.42 -15.60
CA ASN A 364 37.20 -6.45 -14.60
C ASN A 364 35.98 -6.51 -13.68
N ARG A 365 35.37 -7.69 -13.55
CA ARG A 365 34.17 -7.91 -12.74
C ARG A 365 34.55 -8.42 -11.35
N THR A 366 34.04 -7.76 -10.32
CA THR A 366 34.07 -8.23 -8.94
C THR A 366 32.65 -8.39 -8.41
N TRP A 367 32.36 -9.52 -7.77
CA TRP A 367 31.08 -9.70 -7.08
C TRP A 367 31.05 -8.87 -5.81
N ILE A 368 29.92 -8.22 -5.55
CA ILE A 368 29.70 -7.54 -4.29
C ILE A 368 29.31 -8.57 -3.24
N GLU A 369 30.07 -8.62 -2.16
CA GLU A 369 29.82 -9.45 -1.00
C GLU A 369 29.27 -8.62 0.16
N GLY A 370 28.47 -9.25 1.03
CA GLY A 370 27.87 -8.61 2.19
C GLY A 370 26.44 -9.11 2.45
N GLU A 371 25.94 -8.82 3.65
CA GLU A 371 24.61 -9.26 4.09
C GLU A 371 23.49 -8.83 3.14
N LEU A 372 23.57 -7.60 2.60
CA LEU A 372 22.51 -7.03 1.77
C LEU A 372 22.61 -7.42 0.29
N ALA A 373 23.74 -7.96 -0.18
CA ALA A 373 24.07 -8.06 -1.61
C ALA A 373 23.06 -8.87 -2.44
N ALA A 374 22.52 -9.96 -1.89
CA ALA A 374 21.52 -10.82 -2.56
C ALA A 374 20.08 -10.28 -2.49
N SER A 375 19.90 -9.18 -1.74
CA SER A 375 18.62 -8.57 -1.36
C SER A 375 18.63 -7.06 -1.70
N THR A 376 19.47 -6.69 -2.67
CA THR A 376 19.56 -5.35 -3.25
C THR A 376 18.70 -5.29 -4.49
N PHE A 377 17.88 -4.24 -4.59
CA PHE A 377 16.97 -4.00 -5.72
C PHE A 377 17.26 -2.71 -6.48
N GLU A 378 17.94 -1.76 -5.86
CA GLU A 378 18.35 -0.51 -6.51
C GLU A 378 19.65 0.00 -5.86
N THR A 379 20.45 0.71 -6.64
CA THR A 379 21.70 1.32 -6.17
C THR A 379 21.89 2.71 -6.75
N LEU A 380 22.49 3.61 -5.99
CA LEU A 380 22.89 4.93 -6.45
C LEU A 380 24.28 5.28 -5.93
N ALA A 381 25.20 5.63 -6.82
CA ALA A 381 26.59 5.94 -6.48
C ALA A 381 26.84 7.45 -6.42
N GLY A 382 27.39 7.90 -5.30
CA GLY A 382 27.78 9.29 -5.08
C GLY A 382 28.90 9.75 -6.01
N ARG A 383 28.91 11.04 -6.33
CA ARG A 383 29.97 11.66 -7.17
C ARG A 383 31.34 11.67 -6.48
N ASP A 384 31.36 11.55 -5.16
CA ASP A 384 32.56 11.38 -4.33
C ASP A 384 33.32 10.07 -4.63
N GLY A 385 32.70 9.13 -5.37
CA GLY A 385 33.27 7.85 -5.75
C GLY A 385 33.34 6.83 -4.61
N LYS A 386 32.75 7.12 -3.45
CA LYS A 386 32.82 6.28 -2.25
C LYS A 386 31.46 6.00 -1.65
N THR A 387 30.52 6.93 -1.72
CA THR A 387 29.21 6.76 -1.11
C THR A 387 28.31 5.93 -2.02
N LEU A 388 27.63 4.93 -1.46
CA LEU A 388 26.66 4.10 -2.15
C LEU A 388 25.35 4.08 -1.35
N LEU A 389 24.23 4.34 -2.03
CA LEU A 389 22.91 4.01 -1.52
C LEU A 389 22.43 2.69 -2.10
N ILE A 390 21.76 1.90 -1.27
CA ILE A 390 21.29 0.55 -1.55
C ILE A 390 19.84 0.46 -1.10
N LEU A 391 18.93 0.13 -2.01
CA LEU A 391 17.56 -0.24 -1.67
C LEU A 391 17.54 -1.72 -1.32
N HIS A 392 17.28 -2.01 -0.05
CA HIS A 392 17.27 -3.37 0.49
C HIS A 392 15.86 -3.81 0.88
N SER A 393 15.54 -5.08 0.61
CA SER A 393 14.29 -5.72 1.04
C SER A 393 14.39 -7.26 0.97
N THR A 394 13.48 -7.95 1.63
CA THR A 394 13.15 -9.36 1.34
C THR A 394 11.64 -9.51 1.29
N GLY A 395 11.10 -10.69 0.92
CA GLY A 395 9.66 -10.95 1.01
C GLY A 395 9.06 -10.64 2.39
N SER A 396 9.88 -10.68 3.45
CA SER A 396 9.46 -10.43 4.84
C SER A 396 10.00 -9.13 5.44
N VAL A 397 10.78 -8.34 4.70
CA VAL A 397 11.43 -7.10 5.17
C VAL A 397 11.06 -5.95 4.24
N PRO A 398 10.30 -4.94 4.71
CA PRO A 398 9.93 -3.77 3.92
C PRO A 398 11.12 -3.03 3.30
N LEU A 399 10.91 -2.46 2.13
CA LEU A 399 11.89 -1.66 1.38
C LEU A 399 12.42 -0.48 2.22
N GLN A 400 13.74 -0.42 2.39
CA GLN A 400 14.43 0.70 3.03
C GLN A 400 15.75 1.02 2.31
N TRP A 401 16.11 2.30 2.29
CA TRP A 401 17.41 2.76 1.80
C TRP A 401 18.48 2.65 2.88
N TYR A 402 19.63 2.12 2.51
CA TYR A 402 20.84 2.03 3.33
C TYR A 402 22.00 2.74 2.63
N LYS A 403 22.80 3.46 3.39
CA LYS A 403 24.12 3.95 2.99
C LYS A 403 25.15 2.87 3.24
N SER A 404 26.09 2.75 2.32
CA SER A 404 27.32 1.95 2.44
C SER A 404 28.50 2.73 1.87
N THR A 405 29.71 2.32 2.23
CA THR A 405 30.96 2.76 1.59
C THR A 405 31.33 1.74 0.50
N LEU A 406 31.48 2.20 -0.74
CA LEU A 406 31.91 1.38 -1.87
C LEU A 406 33.43 1.18 -1.84
N ASN A 407 33.87 0.01 -1.38
CA ASN A 407 35.29 -0.34 -1.29
C ASN A 407 35.57 -1.68 -2.01
N GLY A 408 36.05 -1.60 -3.25
CA GLY A 408 36.22 -2.77 -4.10
C GLY A 408 34.90 -3.54 -4.27
N GLY A 409 34.90 -4.81 -3.84
CA GLY A 409 33.75 -5.72 -3.83
C GLY A 409 33.01 -5.82 -2.49
N LYS A 410 33.21 -4.91 -1.54
CA LYS A 410 32.61 -5.00 -0.20
C LYS A 410 31.66 -3.85 0.10
N LEU A 411 30.64 -4.16 0.90
CA LEU A 411 29.71 -3.20 1.49
C LEU A 411 30.10 -2.92 2.94
N ASP A 412 30.80 -1.81 3.17
CA ASP A 412 31.25 -1.38 4.49
C ASP A 412 30.33 -0.27 5.06
N ASP A 413 30.41 0.01 6.36
CA ASP A 413 29.74 1.13 7.06
C ASP A 413 28.23 1.25 6.79
N LEU A 414 27.49 0.14 6.88
CA LEU A 414 26.05 0.12 6.64
C LEU A 414 25.28 1.00 7.63
N MET A 415 24.49 1.94 7.11
CA MET A 415 23.61 2.81 7.88
C MET A 415 22.23 2.90 7.22
N GLN A 416 21.18 2.56 7.95
CA GLN A 416 19.81 2.76 7.48
C GLN A 416 19.50 4.26 7.36
N VAL A 417 19.02 4.67 6.20
CA VAL A 417 18.71 6.07 5.85
C VAL A 417 17.22 6.36 6.04
N THR A 418 16.34 5.45 5.62
CA THR A 418 14.88 5.62 5.72
C THR A 418 14.28 4.69 6.78
N ASP A 419 13.23 5.13 7.46
CA ASP A 419 12.41 4.32 8.38
C ASP A 419 10.93 4.67 8.22
N ILE A 420 10.42 4.42 7.00
CA ILE A 420 9.01 4.63 6.63
C ILE A 420 8.13 3.43 7.05
N ASN A 421 6.81 3.62 7.08
CA ASN A 421 5.83 2.57 7.42
C ASN A 421 6.00 1.97 8.83
N GLN A 422 6.27 2.80 9.84
CA GLN A 422 6.54 2.32 11.20
C GLN A 422 5.39 1.51 11.81
N HIS A 423 4.16 1.67 11.34
CA HIS A 423 3.00 0.85 11.75
C HIS A 423 3.21 -0.64 11.46
N PHE A 424 4.00 -1.01 10.45
CA PHE A 424 4.36 -2.41 10.17
C PHE A 424 5.18 -3.08 11.29
N LYS A 425 5.81 -2.31 12.19
CA LYS A 425 6.54 -2.87 13.34
C LYS A 425 5.60 -3.58 14.32
N GLN A 426 4.33 -3.19 14.37
CA GLN A 426 3.29 -3.78 15.23
C GLN A 426 2.52 -4.93 14.55
N ARG A 427 2.85 -5.25 13.30
CA ARG A 427 2.20 -6.30 12.51
C ARG A 427 3.13 -7.50 12.35
N GLU A 428 2.57 -8.69 12.48
CA GLU A 428 3.26 -9.94 12.21
C GLU A 428 3.49 -10.10 10.70
N LYS A 429 4.74 -10.28 10.27
CA LYS A 429 5.06 -10.37 8.84
C LYS A 429 5.19 -11.83 8.45
N ALA A 430 4.56 -12.22 7.35
CA ALA A 430 4.65 -13.57 6.83
C ALA A 430 6.11 -13.93 6.55
N ARG A 431 6.56 -15.07 7.09
CA ARG A 431 7.85 -15.65 6.73
C ARG A 431 7.81 -16.06 5.25
N SER A 432 8.88 -15.75 4.52
CA SER A 432 9.05 -16.13 3.10
C SER A 432 10.17 -17.16 2.92
N GLU A 433 10.08 -17.95 1.85
CA GLU A 433 11.08 -18.91 1.38
C GLU A 433 11.06 -18.95 -0.14
N VAL A 434 12.24 -18.87 -0.77
CA VAL A 434 12.37 -19.19 -2.20
C VAL A 434 12.39 -20.70 -2.37
N VAL A 435 11.35 -21.25 -3.01
CA VAL A 435 11.17 -22.68 -3.26
C VAL A 435 11.43 -23.00 -4.73
N ARG A 436 11.93 -24.22 -4.99
CA ARG A 436 12.28 -24.69 -6.34
C ARG A 436 11.66 -26.06 -6.62
N TRP A 437 11.22 -26.27 -7.84
CA TRP A 437 10.68 -27.54 -8.31
C TRP A 437 11.03 -27.78 -9.79
N LYS A 438 10.79 -29.01 -10.27
CA LYS A 438 10.93 -29.32 -11.70
C LYS A 438 9.65 -28.97 -12.42
N GLY A 439 9.74 -28.06 -13.38
CA GLY A 439 8.64 -27.59 -14.20
C GLY A 439 8.50 -28.35 -15.52
N SER A 440 7.93 -27.67 -16.50
CA SER A 440 7.97 -27.98 -17.93
C SER A 440 9.40 -28.19 -18.40
N ASN A 441 9.58 -29.05 -19.41
CA ASN A 441 10.89 -29.46 -19.94
C ASN A 441 11.87 -30.05 -18.91
N ASN A 442 11.42 -30.35 -17.68
CA ASN A 442 12.27 -30.72 -16.53
C ASN A 442 13.29 -29.63 -16.15
N ASP A 443 13.03 -28.39 -16.55
CA ASP A 443 13.80 -27.23 -16.12
C ASP A 443 13.44 -26.89 -14.65
N GLU A 444 14.37 -26.23 -13.96
CA GLU A 444 14.13 -25.76 -12.61
C GLU A 444 13.28 -24.48 -12.64
N VAL A 445 12.19 -24.49 -11.90
CA VAL A 445 11.26 -23.37 -11.73
C VAL A 445 11.31 -22.93 -10.27
N GLU A 446 11.19 -21.63 -10.06
CA GLU A 446 11.31 -21.00 -8.74
C GLU A 446 10.03 -20.23 -8.39
N GLY A 447 9.78 -20.04 -7.11
CA GLY A 447 8.72 -19.17 -6.62
C GLY A 447 8.97 -18.74 -5.18
N ILE A 448 8.29 -17.68 -4.75
CA ILE A 448 8.32 -17.23 -3.36
C ILE A 448 7.12 -17.80 -2.62
N LEU A 449 7.39 -18.60 -1.59
CA LEU A 449 6.40 -19.18 -0.70
C LEU A 449 6.32 -18.35 0.60
N PHE A 450 5.15 -17.80 0.89
CA PHE A 450 4.84 -17.14 2.15
C PHE A 450 4.03 -18.06 3.04
N TYR A 451 4.43 -18.14 4.30
CA TYR A 451 3.84 -19.03 5.29
C TYR A 451 2.63 -18.38 5.97
N PRO A 452 1.60 -19.17 6.33
CA PRO A 452 0.56 -18.74 7.27
C PRO A 452 1.18 -18.17 8.55
N HIS A 453 0.60 -17.12 9.12
CA HIS A 453 1.10 -16.56 10.40
C HIS A 453 1.00 -17.58 11.55
N ASN A 454 0.00 -18.46 11.49
CA ASN A 454 -0.19 -19.55 12.45
C ASN A 454 0.40 -20.89 11.97
N TYR A 455 1.49 -20.86 11.20
CA TYR A 455 2.10 -22.08 10.68
C TYR A 455 2.67 -22.98 11.79
N GLU A 456 2.29 -24.25 11.75
CA GLU A 456 2.76 -25.32 12.63
C GLU A 456 3.28 -26.48 11.77
N PRO A 457 4.53 -26.94 11.98
CA PRO A 457 5.07 -28.09 11.26
C PRO A 457 4.17 -29.33 11.36
N GLY A 458 3.96 -30.02 10.24
CA GLY A 458 3.17 -31.26 10.18
C GLY A 458 1.66 -31.04 9.95
N ARG A 459 1.17 -29.80 10.01
CA ARG A 459 -0.20 -29.44 9.61
C ARG A 459 -0.24 -29.00 8.14
N LYS A 460 -1.30 -29.41 7.44
CA LYS A 460 -1.60 -28.95 6.08
C LYS A 460 -2.48 -27.70 6.11
N TYR A 461 -2.20 -26.75 5.24
CA TYR A 461 -2.90 -25.47 5.14
C TYR A 461 -3.45 -25.24 3.72
N PRO A 462 -4.48 -24.38 3.56
CA PRO A 462 -4.87 -23.86 2.25
C PRO A 462 -3.69 -23.21 1.51
N LEU A 463 -3.77 -23.18 0.18
CA LEU A 463 -2.84 -22.44 -0.69
C LEU A 463 -3.60 -21.44 -1.54
N MET A 464 -3.11 -20.20 -1.58
CA MET A 464 -3.50 -19.19 -2.56
C MET A 464 -2.33 -18.96 -3.53
N LEU A 465 -2.55 -19.21 -4.82
CA LEU A 465 -1.63 -18.73 -5.85
C LEU A 465 -1.83 -17.23 -6.04
N MET A 466 -0.74 -16.47 -6.00
CA MET A 466 -0.71 -15.06 -6.40
C MET A 466 0.26 -14.94 -7.57
N ILE A 467 -0.28 -14.88 -8.79
CA ILE A 467 0.53 -14.96 -10.01
C ILE A 467 0.80 -13.55 -10.52
N HIS A 468 2.05 -13.20 -10.79
CA HIS A 468 2.44 -11.88 -11.31
C HIS A 468 1.92 -11.61 -12.73
N GLY A 469 1.78 -10.31 -13.04
CA GLY A 469 1.58 -9.81 -14.40
C GLY A 469 2.83 -10.03 -15.27
N GLY A 470 2.71 -9.94 -16.58
CA GLY A 470 3.77 -10.36 -17.49
C GLY A 470 3.24 -10.44 -18.92
N PRO A 471 3.65 -11.44 -19.71
CA PRO A 471 4.30 -12.69 -19.31
C PRO A 471 5.76 -12.55 -18.89
N PHE A 472 6.46 -11.59 -19.49
CA PHE A 472 7.87 -11.30 -19.21
C PHE A 472 8.07 -10.42 -17.95
N GLY A 473 7.34 -10.74 -16.88
CA GLY A 473 7.52 -10.18 -15.52
C GLY A 473 8.12 -11.23 -14.58
N ALA A 474 8.38 -10.86 -13.33
CA ALA A 474 8.78 -11.82 -12.28
C ALA A 474 8.39 -11.28 -10.90
N ASP A 475 8.07 -12.17 -9.97
CA ASP A 475 8.05 -11.87 -8.54
C ASP A 475 9.47 -12.07 -7.97
N PHE A 476 9.88 -11.18 -7.06
CA PHE A 476 11.16 -11.27 -6.38
C PHE A 476 10.98 -11.61 -4.89
N ASP A 477 12.04 -12.09 -4.26
CA ASP A 477 12.15 -12.13 -2.79
C ASP A 477 12.30 -10.70 -2.25
N MET A 478 11.22 -9.92 -2.40
CA MET A 478 11.10 -8.49 -2.11
C MET A 478 9.73 -8.23 -1.47
N TRP A 479 9.65 -7.21 -0.63
CA TRP A 479 8.39 -6.77 -0.04
C TRP A 479 7.52 -6.08 -1.10
N GLU A 480 6.45 -6.75 -1.51
CA GLU A 480 5.54 -6.31 -2.58
C GLU A 480 4.08 -6.29 -2.13
N GLU A 481 3.82 -5.82 -0.91
CA GLU A 481 2.46 -5.61 -0.44
C GLU A 481 1.76 -4.52 -1.25
N SER A 482 0.62 -4.86 -1.84
CA SER A 482 -0.15 -3.94 -2.67
C SER A 482 -1.64 -4.29 -2.68
N TRP A 483 -2.44 -3.36 -3.19
CA TRP A 483 -3.86 -3.61 -3.43
C TRP A 483 -4.10 -4.77 -4.42
N ALA A 484 -3.16 -5.04 -5.32
CA ALA A 484 -3.24 -6.14 -6.27
C ALA A 484 -2.91 -7.48 -5.59
N TYR A 485 -1.90 -7.50 -4.70
CA TYR A 485 -1.35 -8.70 -4.07
C TYR A 485 -1.21 -8.56 -2.54
N PRO A 486 -2.32 -8.66 -1.78
CA PRO A 486 -2.35 -8.44 -0.33
C PRO A 486 -1.86 -9.67 0.47
N THR A 487 -0.56 -9.96 0.42
CA THR A 487 0.04 -11.24 0.82
C THR A 487 -0.20 -11.59 2.31
N ASN A 488 0.06 -10.67 3.22
CA ASN A 488 -0.09 -10.84 4.66
C ASN A 488 -1.56 -10.98 5.07
N LEU A 489 -2.50 -10.32 4.38
CA LEU A 489 -3.93 -10.47 4.66
C LEU A 489 -4.43 -11.89 4.33
N ILE A 490 -3.81 -12.56 3.36
CA ILE A 490 -4.07 -13.97 3.05
C ILE A 490 -3.34 -14.91 4.02
N CYS A 491 -2.07 -14.63 4.35
CA CYS A 491 -1.31 -15.42 5.32
C CYS A 491 -1.94 -15.39 6.72
N GLU A 492 -2.51 -14.26 7.14
CA GLU A 492 -3.23 -14.12 8.41
C GLU A 492 -4.52 -14.97 8.46
N ARG A 493 -5.15 -15.21 7.31
CA ARG A 493 -6.30 -16.14 7.17
C ARG A 493 -5.90 -17.62 7.23
N GLY A 494 -4.62 -17.91 7.42
CA GLY A 494 -4.12 -19.25 7.59
C GLY A 494 -3.83 -19.97 6.27
N ALA A 495 -3.53 -19.26 5.18
CA ALA A 495 -3.13 -19.86 3.90
C ALA A 495 -1.65 -19.63 3.61
N PHE A 496 -1.03 -20.60 2.94
CA PHE A 496 0.19 -20.33 2.18
C PHE A 496 -0.14 -19.41 1.01
N VAL A 497 0.80 -18.54 0.65
CA VAL A 497 0.79 -17.84 -0.64
C VAL A 497 1.98 -18.32 -1.45
N LEU A 498 1.75 -18.79 -2.67
CA LEU A 498 2.83 -19.07 -3.63
C LEU A 498 2.77 -18.06 -4.77
N LYS A 499 3.90 -17.40 -4.99
CA LYS A 499 4.18 -16.52 -6.13
C LYS A 499 5.14 -17.23 -7.10
N PRO A 500 4.62 -17.93 -8.13
CA PRO A 500 5.45 -18.72 -9.04
C PRO A 500 6.06 -17.86 -10.17
N ASN A 501 7.34 -18.07 -10.46
CA ASN A 501 8.00 -17.54 -11.65
C ASN A 501 8.08 -18.64 -12.72
N TYR A 502 7.06 -18.69 -13.57
CA TYR A 502 6.87 -19.69 -14.61
C TYR A 502 7.77 -19.45 -15.84
N HIS A 503 7.93 -20.44 -16.71
CA HIS A 503 8.57 -20.28 -18.02
C HIS A 503 8.04 -19.04 -18.73
N GLY A 504 8.91 -18.16 -19.19
CA GLY A 504 8.54 -16.85 -19.72
C GLY A 504 8.77 -15.69 -18.74
N SER A 505 8.92 -15.94 -17.44
CA SER A 505 9.27 -14.90 -16.47
C SER A 505 10.65 -14.28 -16.79
N SER A 506 10.79 -13.00 -16.49
CA SER A 506 12.07 -12.29 -16.60
C SER A 506 13.04 -12.69 -15.49
N ASN A 507 14.30 -12.24 -15.57
CA ASN A 507 15.35 -12.52 -14.60
C ASN A 507 15.94 -13.97 -14.58
N TYR A 508 15.47 -14.87 -15.46
CA TYR A 508 15.99 -16.25 -15.62
C TYR A 508 16.81 -16.45 -16.92
N GLY A 509 17.11 -15.36 -17.63
CA GLY A 509 17.84 -15.38 -18.90
C GLY A 509 16.95 -15.60 -20.12
N LEU A 510 17.55 -15.42 -21.30
CA LEU A 510 16.81 -15.29 -22.55
C LEU A 510 16.04 -16.56 -22.93
N LYS A 511 16.67 -17.72 -22.79
CA LYS A 511 16.06 -19.00 -23.13
C LYS A 511 14.77 -19.25 -22.33
N PHE A 512 14.78 -18.89 -21.05
CA PHE A 512 13.60 -19.05 -20.19
C PHE A 512 12.53 -18.01 -20.54
N GLY A 513 12.92 -16.75 -20.73
CA GLY A 513 12.01 -15.66 -21.12
C GLY A 513 11.28 -15.85 -22.44
N GLU A 514 11.97 -16.36 -23.46
CA GLU A 514 11.38 -16.56 -24.80
C GLU A 514 10.67 -17.91 -24.93
N SER A 515 10.74 -18.78 -23.91
CA SER A 515 10.31 -20.19 -24.01
C SER A 515 8.83 -20.39 -24.35
N ILE A 516 7.98 -19.41 -24.00
CA ILE A 516 6.52 -19.43 -24.21
C ILE A 516 6.07 -18.70 -25.49
N SER A 517 7.01 -18.10 -26.21
CA SER A 517 6.72 -17.44 -27.49
C SER A 517 6.30 -18.44 -28.57
N ARG A 518 5.85 -17.91 -29.72
CA ARG A 518 5.61 -18.68 -30.96
C ARG A 518 4.61 -19.84 -30.78
N GLY A 519 3.50 -19.56 -30.11
CA GLY A 519 2.35 -20.46 -29.98
C GLY A 519 2.35 -21.34 -28.73
N LYS A 520 3.38 -21.20 -27.88
CA LYS A 520 3.53 -21.99 -26.65
C LYS A 520 2.89 -21.38 -25.42
N TYR A 521 2.24 -20.23 -25.57
CA TYR A 521 1.51 -19.57 -24.50
C TYR A 521 0.52 -20.52 -23.80
N TYR A 522 0.54 -20.55 -22.47
CA TYR A 522 -0.09 -21.54 -21.58
C TYR A 522 0.53 -22.95 -21.53
N ASP A 523 1.27 -23.36 -22.56
CA ASP A 523 1.70 -24.76 -22.70
C ASP A 523 2.85 -25.09 -21.74
N LEU A 524 3.58 -24.09 -21.23
CA LEU A 524 4.67 -24.29 -20.27
C LEU A 524 4.34 -23.70 -18.90
N GLU A 525 3.67 -22.54 -18.88
CA GLU A 525 3.36 -21.76 -17.67
C GLU A 525 2.37 -22.49 -16.77
N VAL A 526 1.27 -22.99 -17.35
CA VAL A 526 0.23 -23.68 -16.59
C VAL A 526 0.80 -24.96 -15.95
N PRO A 527 1.53 -25.83 -16.68
CA PRO A 527 2.17 -26.99 -16.06
C PRO A 527 3.25 -26.64 -15.03
N ASP A 528 3.99 -25.53 -15.18
CA ASP A 528 4.95 -25.09 -14.17
C ASP A 528 4.25 -24.79 -12.85
N ILE A 529 3.15 -24.04 -12.91
CA ILE A 529 2.38 -23.63 -11.74
C ILE A 529 1.76 -24.86 -11.06
N GLU A 530 1.10 -25.74 -11.82
CA GLU A 530 0.51 -26.98 -11.29
C GLU A 530 1.57 -27.88 -10.62
N LYS A 531 2.76 -28.02 -11.22
CA LYS A 531 3.86 -28.80 -10.61
C LYS A 531 4.39 -28.16 -9.33
N GLY A 532 4.36 -26.83 -9.23
CA GLY A 532 4.69 -26.11 -8.00
C GLY A 532 3.68 -26.39 -6.89
N VAL A 533 2.39 -26.39 -7.22
CA VAL A 533 1.31 -26.80 -6.30
C VAL A 533 1.51 -28.24 -5.84
N ASP A 534 1.74 -29.18 -6.75
CA ASP A 534 1.95 -30.60 -6.44
C ASP A 534 3.22 -30.83 -5.62
N TYR A 535 4.28 -30.06 -5.86
CA TYR A 535 5.48 -30.06 -5.03
C TYR A 535 5.17 -29.70 -3.58
N LEU A 536 4.41 -28.62 -3.33
CA LEU A 536 4.03 -28.23 -1.96
C LEU A 536 3.10 -29.24 -1.28
N ILE A 537 2.20 -29.87 -2.04
CA ILE A 537 1.35 -30.96 -1.55
C ILE A 537 2.19 -32.17 -1.17
N SER A 538 3.16 -32.55 -2.00
CA SER A 538 4.07 -33.69 -1.75
C SER A 538 4.95 -33.50 -0.51
N ARG A 539 5.31 -32.24 -0.20
CA ARG A 539 6.00 -31.86 1.05
C ARG A 539 5.10 -31.92 2.29
N GLY A 540 3.80 -32.18 2.13
CA GLY A 540 2.83 -32.21 3.23
C GLY A 540 2.47 -30.82 3.78
N LEU A 541 2.75 -29.74 3.04
CA LEU A 541 2.46 -28.37 3.47
C LEU A 541 1.02 -27.95 3.13
N VAL A 542 0.54 -28.37 1.96
CA VAL A 542 -0.72 -27.89 1.39
C VAL A 542 -1.80 -28.97 1.40
N ASP A 543 -3.03 -28.56 1.72
CA ASP A 543 -4.24 -29.37 1.58
C ASP A 543 -4.72 -29.36 0.10
N PRO A 544 -4.70 -30.49 -0.61
CA PRO A 544 -5.04 -30.55 -2.04
C PRO A 544 -6.48 -30.14 -2.36
N ASP A 545 -7.38 -30.14 -1.38
CA ASP A 545 -8.78 -29.74 -1.55
C ASP A 545 -9.02 -28.25 -1.29
N LYS A 546 -7.98 -27.51 -0.88
CA LYS A 546 -8.04 -26.08 -0.51
C LYS A 546 -7.04 -25.25 -1.29
N LEU A 547 -7.25 -25.19 -2.60
CA LEU A 547 -6.46 -24.39 -3.54
C LEU A 547 -7.28 -23.20 -4.04
N GLY A 548 -6.72 -22.00 -3.99
CA GLY A 548 -7.25 -20.78 -4.58
C GLY A 548 -6.24 -20.17 -5.54
N THR A 549 -6.71 -19.36 -6.50
CA THR A 549 -5.82 -18.63 -7.42
C THR A 549 -6.26 -17.19 -7.59
N MET A 550 -5.31 -16.29 -7.74
CA MET A 550 -5.57 -14.91 -8.10
C MET A 550 -4.39 -14.29 -8.86
N GLY A 551 -4.68 -13.22 -9.58
CA GLY A 551 -3.67 -12.41 -10.22
C GLY A 551 -4.24 -11.15 -10.87
N TRP A 552 -3.33 -10.29 -11.33
CA TRP A 552 -3.64 -9.08 -12.10
C TRP A 552 -2.92 -9.13 -13.45
N SER A 553 -3.54 -8.63 -14.53
CA SER A 553 -2.96 -8.70 -15.88
C SER A 553 -2.69 -10.16 -16.28
N ASN A 554 -1.51 -10.51 -16.81
CA ASN A 554 -1.20 -11.89 -17.16
C ASN A 554 -1.42 -12.91 -16.02
N GLY A 555 -1.21 -12.51 -14.77
CA GLY A 555 -1.50 -13.37 -13.62
C GLY A 555 -2.98 -13.76 -13.51
N SER A 556 -3.87 -12.87 -13.93
CA SER A 556 -5.31 -13.13 -14.08
C SER A 556 -5.58 -14.06 -15.26
N ILE A 557 -4.93 -13.84 -16.41
CA ILE A 557 -5.03 -14.72 -17.58
C ILE A 557 -4.66 -16.17 -17.21
N LEU A 558 -3.55 -16.36 -16.50
CA LEU A 558 -3.10 -17.67 -16.03
C LEU A 558 -4.02 -18.24 -14.94
N SER A 559 -4.51 -17.41 -14.01
CA SER A 559 -5.51 -17.83 -13.01
C SER A 559 -6.80 -18.34 -13.67
N ILE A 560 -7.27 -17.66 -14.72
CA ILE A 560 -8.44 -18.08 -15.50
C ILE A 560 -8.13 -19.39 -16.24
N ALA A 561 -6.96 -19.51 -16.87
CA ALA A 561 -6.56 -20.75 -17.54
C ALA A 561 -6.54 -21.96 -16.59
N LEU A 562 -6.10 -21.76 -15.34
CA LEU A 562 -6.12 -22.79 -14.30
C LEU A 562 -7.56 -23.25 -13.98
N THR A 563 -8.53 -22.34 -13.86
CA THR A 563 -9.93 -22.71 -13.58
C THR A 563 -10.65 -23.34 -14.78
N VAL A 564 -10.25 -23.00 -16.00
CA VAL A 564 -10.78 -23.63 -17.23
C VAL A 564 -10.22 -25.05 -17.40
N ASN A 565 -8.97 -25.28 -17.00
CA ASN A 565 -8.27 -26.55 -17.20
C ASN A 565 -8.43 -27.52 -16.02
N SER A 566 -8.90 -27.07 -14.86
CA SER A 566 -8.95 -27.85 -13.62
C SER A 566 -10.07 -27.43 -12.67
N THR A 567 -10.65 -28.41 -11.96
CA THR A 567 -11.66 -28.19 -10.89
C THR A 567 -11.05 -28.17 -9.48
N ARG A 568 -9.71 -28.25 -9.38
CA ARG A 568 -8.97 -28.23 -8.11
C ARG A 568 -9.10 -26.89 -7.39
N TYR A 569 -9.19 -25.78 -8.13
CA TYR A 569 -9.29 -24.42 -7.57
C TYR A 569 -10.71 -24.10 -7.09
N LYS A 570 -10.81 -23.69 -5.82
CA LYS A 570 -12.08 -23.45 -5.12
C LYS A 570 -12.49 -21.98 -5.09
N VAL A 571 -11.59 -21.08 -5.49
CA VAL A 571 -11.89 -19.66 -5.67
C VAL A 571 -10.93 -19.03 -6.68
N CYS A 572 -11.39 -18.00 -7.41
CA CYS A 572 -10.58 -17.22 -8.33
C CYS A 572 -10.78 -15.70 -8.13
N GLY A 573 -9.68 -14.95 -8.01
CA GLY A 573 -9.66 -13.48 -8.09
C GLY A 573 -8.99 -13.03 -9.39
N ALA A 574 -9.77 -12.52 -10.34
CA ALA A 574 -9.32 -12.20 -11.70
C ALA A 574 -9.34 -10.67 -11.94
N GLY A 575 -8.18 -10.02 -11.84
CA GLY A 575 -8.05 -8.58 -12.12
C GLY A 575 -7.47 -8.31 -13.51
N ALA A 576 -8.18 -7.53 -14.33
CA ALA A 576 -7.72 -7.09 -15.65
C ALA A 576 -7.11 -8.23 -16.49
N GLY A 577 -7.84 -9.34 -16.70
CA GLY A 577 -7.34 -10.51 -17.43
C GLY A 577 -8.16 -10.82 -18.68
N ASP A 578 -7.47 -11.24 -19.74
CA ASP A 578 -8.03 -11.63 -21.02
C ASP A 578 -8.70 -13.00 -21.01
N VAL A 579 -9.80 -13.09 -21.76
CA VAL A 579 -10.49 -14.35 -22.02
C VAL A 579 -10.65 -14.64 -23.52
N GLU A 580 -10.54 -13.62 -24.38
CA GLU A 580 -10.72 -13.74 -25.82
C GLU A 580 -9.63 -12.95 -26.57
N TRP A 581 -8.84 -13.63 -27.41
CA TRP A 581 -7.59 -13.09 -27.95
C TRP A 581 -7.79 -12.22 -29.20
N ILE A 582 -8.84 -12.44 -30.00
CA ILE A 582 -9.06 -11.62 -31.21
C ILE A 582 -9.41 -10.18 -30.80
N SER A 583 -10.23 -10.03 -29.77
CA SER A 583 -10.58 -8.74 -29.20
C SER A 583 -9.42 -8.09 -28.46
N ASP A 584 -8.53 -8.88 -27.84
CA ASP A 584 -7.28 -8.36 -27.26
C ASP A 584 -6.38 -7.75 -28.35
N TRP A 585 -6.03 -8.55 -29.37
CA TRP A 585 -5.26 -8.11 -30.55
C TRP A 585 -5.72 -6.78 -31.14
N GLY A 586 -7.04 -6.57 -31.20
CA GLY A 586 -7.66 -5.38 -31.81
C GLY A 586 -7.87 -4.19 -30.89
N ASN A 587 -7.90 -4.35 -29.56
CA ASN A 587 -8.28 -3.27 -28.63
C ASN A 587 -7.18 -2.94 -27.60
N ALA A 588 -6.28 -3.87 -27.28
CA ALA A 588 -5.17 -3.59 -26.39
C ALA A 588 -4.13 -2.70 -27.08
N HIS A 589 -3.60 -1.72 -26.34
CA HIS A 589 -2.64 -0.74 -26.86
C HIS A 589 -1.38 -1.38 -27.45
N PHE A 590 -1.00 -2.57 -26.98
CA PHE A 590 0.12 -3.37 -27.47
C PHE A 590 -0.31 -4.73 -28.05
N GLY A 591 -1.62 -4.95 -28.27
CA GLY A 591 -2.19 -6.27 -28.57
C GLY A 591 -1.58 -6.95 -29.79
N ALA A 592 -1.38 -6.23 -30.90
CA ALA A 592 -0.80 -6.84 -32.10
C ALA A 592 0.63 -7.36 -31.88
N SER A 593 1.54 -6.55 -31.34
CA SER A 593 2.92 -6.99 -31.09
C SER A 593 2.98 -8.10 -30.04
N PHE A 594 2.17 -8.00 -28.99
CA PHE A 594 2.07 -9.01 -27.95
C PHE A 594 1.57 -10.35 -28.46
N ASP A 595 0.39 -10.37 -29.09
CA ASP A 595 -0.23 -11.61 -29.54
C ASP A 595 0.55 -12.24 -30.68
N ASN A 596 1.04 -11.45 -31.64
CA ASN A 596 1.84 -11.99 -32.75
C ASN A 596 3.11 -12.66 -32.22
N TYR A 597 3.74 -12.09 -31.19
CA TYR A 597 4.93 -12.67 -30.56
C TYR A 597 4.61 -13.97 -29.79
N TYR A 598 3.63 -13.94 -28.89
CA TYR A 598 3.33 -15.07 -28.00
C TYR A 598 2.57 -16.19 -28.71
N LEU A 599 1.64 -15.88 -29.61
CA LEU A 599 0.89 -16.86 -30.40
C LEU A 599 1.62 -17.25 -31.70
N GLY A 600 2.58 -16.44 -32.15
CA GLY A 600 3.45 -16.71 -33.28
C GLY A 600 2.84 -16.41 -34.66
N LYS A 601 1.58 -15.98 -34.70
CA LYS A 601 0.82 -15.60 -35.90
C LYS A 601 -0.23 -14.58 -35.50
N SER A 602 -0.64 -13.73 -36.43
CA SER A 602 -1.79 -12.83 -36.28
C SER A 602 -3.13 -13.55 -36.47
N PRO A 603 -4.26 -12.99 -36.03
CA PRO A 603 -5.58 -13.60 -36.24
C PRO A 603 -6.01 -13.57 -37.72
N LEU A 604 -5.34 -12.77 -38.56
CA LEU A 604 -5.53 -12.75 -40.01
C LEU A 604 -4.88 -13.97 -40.68
N GLU A 605 -3.80 -14.48 -40.11
CA GLU A 605 -3.07 -15.65 -40.62
C GLU A 605 -3.67 -16.97 -40.11
N ASP A 606 -4.08 -17.02 -38.84
CA ASP A 606 -4.66 -18.22 -38.22
C ASP A 606 -5.74 -17.86 -37.17
N PRO A 607 -6.97 -17.51 -37.60
CA PRO A 607 -8.03 -17.13 -36.67
C PRO A 607 -8.45 -18.27 -35.74
N LEU A 608 -8.29 -19.53 -36.17
CA LEU A 608 -8.63 -20.68 -35.36
C LEU A 608 -7.64 -20.90 -34.20
N LEU A 609 -6.38 -20.47 -34.33
CA LEU A 609 -5.41 -20.48 -33.23
C LEU A 609 -5.90 -19.63 -32.06
N TYR A 610 -6.36 -18.42 -32.34
CA TYR A 610 -6.86 -17.48 -31.34
C TYR A 610 -8.07 -18.07 -30.61
N ILE A 611 -9.04 -18.60 -31.36
CA ILE A 611 -10.22 -19.29 -30.79
C ILE A 611 -9.79 -20.46 -29.87
N ARG A 612 -8.81 -21.27 -30.28
CA ARG A 612 -8.33 -22.41 -29.48
C ARG A 612 -7.63 -21.97 -28.19
N LYS A 613 -6.83 -20.91 -28.25
CA LYS A 613 -6.08 -20.39 -27.08
C LYS A 613 -6.96 -19.57 -26.14
N SER A 614 -8.08 -19.01 -26.61
CA SER A 614 -8.98 -18.19 -25.78
C SER A 614 -9.74 -19.02 -24.73
N PRO A 615 -9.60 -18.70 -23.43
CA PRO A 615 -10.41 -19.32 -22.38
C PRO A 615 -11.92 -19.17 -22.57
N PHE A 616 -12.38 -18.10 -23.22
CA PHE A 616 -13.79 -17.77 -23.43
C PHE A 616 -14.61 -18.93 -24.00
N TYR A 617 -14.08 -19.63 -25.01
CA TYR A 617 -14.76 -20.75 -25.67
C TYR A 617 -14.80 -22.04 -24.85
N ARG A 618 -14.31 -22.02 -23.61
CA ARG A 618 -14.29 -23.15 -22.67
C ARG A 618 -14.82 -22.78 -21.29
N MET A 619 -15.50 -21.64 -21.16
CA MET A 619 -16.06 -21.16 -19.88
C MET A 619 -17.13 -22.10 -19.31
N ASP A 620 -17.73 -22.96 -20.14
CA ASP A 620 -18.65 -24.00 -19.69
C ASP A 620 -18.00 -25.03 -18.76
N LYS A 621 -16.66 -25.12 -18.74
CA LYS A 621 -15.90 -25.99 -17.83
C LYS A 621 -15.67 -25.39 -16.45
N VAL A 622 -15.84 -24.08 -16.30
CA VAL A 622 -15.52 -23.38 -15.05
C VAL A 622 -16.61 -23.62 -14.01
N THR A 623 -16.22 -24.23 -12.89
CA THR A 623 -17.07 -24.39 -11.70
C THR A 623 -16.57 -23.56 -10.52
N THR A 624 -15.46 -22.84 -10.68
CA THR A 624 -14.80 -22.09 -9.61
C THR A 624 -15.46 -20.72 -9.39
N PRO A 625 -15.90 -20.41 -8.16
CA PRO A 625 -16.42 -19.09 -7.84
C PRO A 625 -15.41 -17.98 -8.16
N THR A 626 -15.79 -17.04 -9.02
CA THR A 626 -14.86 -16.05 -9.59
C THR A 626 -15.31 -14.62 -9.33
N ILE A 627 -14.41 -13.79 -8.79
CA ILE A 627 -14.59 -12.33 -8.71
C ILE A 627 -13.67 -11.65 -9.73
N ILE A 628 -14.22 -10.67 -10.47
CA ILE A 628 -13.60 -10.02 -11.62
C ILE A 628 -13.47 -8.51 -11.34
N PHE A 629 -12.34 -7.91 -11.70
CA PHE A 629 -12.06 -6.48 -11.49
C PHE A 629 -11.49 -5.80 -12.73
N PHE A 630 -12.00 -4.63 -13.11
CA PHE A 630 -11.46 -3.82 -14.21
C PHE A 630 -11.60 -2.32 -13.94
N GLY A 631 -10.65 -1.52 -14.42
CA GLY A 631 -10.81 -0.08 -14.64
C GLY A 631 -11.56 0.20 -15.95
N THR A 632 -12.31 1.31 -16.04
CA THR A 632 -13.03 1.67 -17.29
C THR A 632 -12.14 2.34 -18.34
N GLN A 633 -10.92 2.73 -17.98
CA GLN A 633 -9.93 3.36 -18.88
C GLN A 633 -8.70 2.45 -19.04
N ASP A 634 -8.86 1.15 -18.82
CA ASP A 634 -7.81 0.18 -19.04
C ASP A 634 -7.57 -0.01 -20.55
N THR A 635 -6.40 0.44 -21.02
CA THR A 635 -5.94 0.30 -22.40
C THR A 635 -4.93 -0.83 -22.58
N ASN A 636 -4.47 -1.45 -21.49
CA ASN A 636 -3.56 -2.59 -21.53
C ASN A 636 -4.37 -3.88 -21.73
N VAL A 637 -5.40 -4.07 -20.90
CA VAL A 637 -6.36 -5.18 -21.00
C VAL A 637 -7.75 -4.56 -21.11
N PRO A 638 -8.32 -4.45 -22.32
CA PRO A 638 -9.56 -3.73 -22.55
C PRO A 638 -10.71 -4.21 -21.65
N THR A 639 -11.46 -3.28 -21.07
CA THR A 639 -12.58 -3.56 -20.13
C THR A 639 -13.61 -4.57 -20.68
N GLN A 640 -13.75 -4.66 -22.00
CA GLN A 640 -14.62 -5.61 -22.71
C GLN A 640 -14.28 -7.07 -22.35
N GLN A 641 -13.03 -7.40 -22.06
CA GLN A 641 -12.60 -8.73 -21.61
C GLN A 641 -13.29 -9.13 -20.31
N GLY A 642 -13.39 -8.20 -19.35
CA GLY A 642 -14.13 -8.40 -18.10
C GLY A 642 -15.61 -8.64 -18.32
N TRP A 643 -16.23 -7.92 -19.26
CA TRP A 643 -17.64 -8.14 -19.62
C TRP A 643 -17.87 -9.50 -20.26
N LEU A 644 -17.00 -9.94 -21.17
CA LEU A 644 -17.07 -11.27 -21.79
C LEU A 644 -16.97 -12.36 -20.73
N HIS A 645 -15.99 -12.26 -19.83
CA HIS A 645 -15.78 -13.21 -18.74
C HIS A 645 -17.00 -13.28 -17.80
N TYR A 646 -17.47 -12.13 -17.31
CA TYR A 646 -18.62 -12.07 -16.42
C TYR A 646 -19.89 -12.63 -17.05
N ARG A 647 -20.20 -12.22 -18.28
CA ARG A 647 -21.43 -12.64 -18.98
C ARG A 647 -21.41 -14.12 -19.31
N ALA A 648 -20.27 -14.68 -19.70
CA ALA A 648 -20.14 -16.12 -19.92
C ALA A 648 -20.51 -16.91 -18.66
N LEU A 649 -19.83 -16.64 -17.53
CA LEU A 649 -20.10 -17.36 -16.27
C LEU A 649 -21.51 -17.12 -15.73
N GLN A 650 -22.01 -15.87 -15.81
CA GLN A 650 -23.35 -15.52 -15.38
C GLN A 650 -24.42 -16.32 -16.16
N GLN A 651 -24.32 -16.38 -17.48
CA GLN A 651 -25.31 -17.05 -18.33
C GLN A 651 -25.24 -18.57 -18.18
N LEU A 652 -24.05 -19.13 -17.98
CA LEU A 652 -23.88 -20.56 -17.73
C LEU A 652 -24.44 -20.98 -16.37
N GLY A 653 -24.37 -20.11 -15.36
CA GLY A 653 -24.98 -20.33 -14.04
C GLY A 653 -24.41 -21.50 -13.24
N LYS A 654 -23.22 -22.01 -13.61
CA LYS A 654 -22.58 -23.18 -12.97
C LYS A 654 -21.83 -22.84 -11.68
N THR A 655 -21.55 -21.57 -11.44
CA THR A 655 -20.81 -21.08 -10.27
C THR A 655 -21.14 -19.63 -9.97
N ASP A 656 -20.82 -19.19 -8.75
CA ASP A 656 -20.99 -17.79 -8.34
C ASP A 656 -19.98 -16.92 -9.10
N VAL A 657 -20.44 -15.81 -9.66
CA VAL A 657 -19.58 -14.82 -10.32
C VAL A 657 -19.93 -13.41 -9.90
N ARG A 658 -18.92 -12.56 -9.70
CA ARG A 658 -19.09 -11.14 -9.42
C ARG A 658 -18.14 -10.30 -10.25
N PHE A 659 -18.63 -9.17 -10.75
CA PHE A 659 -17.82 -8.23 -11.51
C PHE A 659 -17.89 -6.84 -10.87
N ILE A 660 -16.73 -6.24 -10.62
CA ILE A 660 -16.58 -4.90 -10.08
C ILE A 660 -15.81 -4.05 -11.08
N LEU A 661 -16.44 -2.96 -11.50
CA LEU A 661 -15.90 -2.02 -12.47
C LEU A 661 -15.58 -0.70 -11.76
N PHE A 662 -14.37 -0.17 -11.97
CA PHE A 662 -13.88 1.04 -11.33
C PHE A 662 -13.85 2.22 -12.33
N PRO A 663 -14.79 3.19 -12.21
CA PRO A 663 -14.89 4.30 -13.15
C PRO A 663 -13.67 5.22 -13.15
N GLY A 664 -13.17 5.53 -14.34
CA GLY A 664 -12.03 6.42 -14.58
C GLY A 664 -10.66 5.82 -14.24
N GLU A 665 -10.61 4.57 -13.80
CA GLU A 665 -9.33 3.91 -13.48
C GLU A 665 -8.67 3.34 -14.73
N PRO A 666 -7.34 3.50 -14.86
CA PRO A 666 -6.54 2.82 -15.89
C PRO A 666 -6.24 1.37 -15.47
N HIS A 667 -5.27 0.72 -16.15
CA HIS A 667 -4.89 -0.67 -15.87
C HIS A 667 -4.48 -0.94 -14.42
N GLY A 668 -3.80 0.02 -13.77
CA GLY A 668 -3.51 0.00 -12.35
C GLY A 668 -4.39 1.00 -11.60
N LEU A 669 -5.10 0.55 -10.56
CA LEU A 669 -5.96 1.42 -9.77
C LEU A 669 -5.14 2.52 -9.08
N GLN A 670 -5.49 3.78 -9.30
CA GLN A 670 -4.84 4.95 -8.72
C GLN A 670 -5.57 5.46 -7.47
N LYS A 671 -6.91 5.45 -7.44
CA LYS A 671 -7.66 5.95 -6.29
C LYS A 671 -7.58 5.02 -5.08
N LEU A 672 -7.32 5.59 -3.90
CA LEU A 672 -7.19 4.82 -2.66
C LEU A 672 -8.49 4.11 -2.29
N THR A 673 -9.64 4.74 -2.51
CA THR A 673 -10.97 4.17 -2.26
C THR A 673 -11.25 2.97 -3.17
N HIS A 674 -10.86 3.04 -4.45
CA HIS A 674 -10.99 1.94 -5.39
C HIS A 674 -10.04 0.78 -5.06
N GLN A 675 -8.79 1.09 -4.72
CA GLN A 675 -7.82 0.10 -4.24
C GLN A 675 -8.33 -0.63 -3.00
N LYS A 676 -8.80 0.12 -1.98
CA LYS A 676 -9.40 -0.43 -0.76
C LYS A 676 -10.61 -1.30 -1.08
N ARG A 677 -11.52 -0.79 -1.91
CA ARG A 677 -12.74 -1.50 -2.32
C ARG A 677 -12.44 -2.83 -3.00
N LYS A 678 -11.41 -2.88 -3.87
CA LYS A 678 -10.96 -4.11 -4.51
C LYS A 678 -10.55 -5.13 -3.46
N VAL A 679 -9.64 -4.76 -2.56
CA VAL A 679 -9.10 -5.67 -1.53
C VAL A 679 -10.22 -6.17 -0.62
N GLU A 680 -11.09 -5.30 -0.12
CA GLU A 680 -12.20 -5.68 0.76
C GLU A 680 -13.17 -6.66 0.10
N GLU A 681 -13.54 -6.43 -1.15
CA GLU A 681 -14.47 -7.30 -1.88
C GLU A 681 -13.84 -8.64 -2.28
N GLU A 682 -12.55 -8.64 -2.62
CA GLU A 682 -11.80 -9.86 -2.89
C GLU A 682 -11.64 -10.72 -1.63
N LEU A 683 -11.29 -10.11 -0.50
CA LEU A 683 -11.19 -10.82 0.78
C LEU A 683 -12.56 -11.34 1.24
N ALA A 684 -13.63 -10.56 1.11
CA ALA A 684 -14.97 -11.03 1.42
C ALA A 684 -15.40 -12.20 0.51
N TRP A 685 -15.02 -12.16 -0.77
CA TRP A 685 -15.24 -13.27 -1.70
C TRP A 685 -14.50 -14.54 -1.27
N PHE A 686 -13.22 -14.41 -0.91
CA PHE A 686 -12.42 -15.53 -0.42
C PHE A 686 -12.93 -16.04 0.94
N ASP A 687 -13.34 -15.16 1.84
CA ASP A 687 -13.90 -15.53 3.14
C ASP A 687 -15.21 -16.34 2.99
N LYS A 688 -16.05 -16.02 1.99
CA LYS A 688 -17.27 -16.77 1.67
C LYS A 688 -16.99 -18.09 0.96
N HIS A 689 -16.16 -18.07 -0.09
CA HIS A 689 -16.02 -19.20 -1.00
C HIS A 689 -14.90 -20.16 -0.61
N PHE A 690 -13.84 -19.67 0.01
CA PHE A 690 -12.62 -20.42 0.28
C PHE A 690 -12.39 -20.68 1.76
N PHE A 691 -12.27 -19.64 2.58
CA PHE A 691 -11.98 -19.78 4.01
C PHE A 691 -13.19 -20.19 4.86
N LYS A 692 -14.41 -19.96 4.36
CA LYS A 692 -15.68 -20.23 5.06
C LYS A 692 -15.79 -19.47 6.39
N THR A 693 -15.29 -18.24 6.41
CA THR A 693 -15.23 -17.33 7.57
C THR A 693 -16.19 -16.15 7.45
N SER A 694 -16.84 -15.95 6.29
CA SER A 694 -17.78 -14.86 6.09
C SER A 694 -18.94 -14.96 7.08
N LYS A 695 -19.24 -13.87 7.78
CA LYS A 695 -20.49 -13.72 8.52
C LYS A 695 -21.50 -12.99 7.63
N GLU A 696 -22.75 -13.42 7.63
CA GLU A 696 -23.81 -12.66 6.97
C GLU A 696 -23.99 -11.33 7.70
N GLU A 697 -23.44 -10.26 7.12
CA GLU A 697 -23.74 -8.91 7.57
C GLU A 697 -25.11 -8.50 7.04
N ASN A 698 -26.00 -8.19 7.96
CA ASN A 698 -27.25 -7.53 7.62
C ASN A 698 -26.92 -6.09 7.19
N LYS A 699 -26.84 -5.84 5.88
CA LYS A 699 -26.54 -4.51 5.33
C LYS A 699 -27.56 -3.42 5.70
N SER A 700 -28.75 -3.81 6.15
CA SER A 700 -29.78 -2.91 6.68
C SER A 700 -29.60 -2.64 8.19
N PHE A 701 -28.74 -3.41 8.86
CA PHE A 701 -28.43 -3.24 10.26
C PHE A 701 -27.30 -2.23 10.44
N ARG A 702 -27.67 -1.04 10.89
CA ARG A 702 -26.74 0.00 11.29
C ARG A 702 -26.32 -0.23 12.75
N ALA A 703 -25.04 -0.40 13.01
CA ALA A 703 -24.49 -0.65 14.34
C ALA A 703 -24.74 0.49 15.35
N ASP A 704 -25.06 1.69 14.85
CA ASP A 704 -25.43 2.88 15.60
C ASP A 704 -26.95 3.15 15.66
N SER A 705 -27.78 2.26 15.11
CA SER A 705 -29.24 2.42 15.09
C SER A 705 -29.90 2.12 16.45
N PRO A 706 -31.12 2.65 16.69
CA PRO A 706 -31.94 2.23 17.82
C PRO A 706 -32.17 0.71 17.90
N LEU A 707 -32.29 0.03 16.75
CA LEU A 707 -32.40 -1.43 16.71
C LEU A 707 -31.13 -2.11 17.23
N ALA A 708 -29.95 -1.55 16.95
CA ALA A 708 -28.69 -2.06 17.48
C ALA A 708 -28.60 -1.89 19.00
N MET A 709 -29.14 -0.80 19.53
CA MET A 709 -29.25 -0.57 20.97
C MET A 709 -30.19 -1.60 21.63
N VAL A 710 -31.37 -1.83 21.05
CA VAL A 710 -32.34 -2.81 21.55
C VAL A 710 -31.78 -4.23 21.52
N LEU A 711 -31.09 -4.62 20.45
CA LEU A 711 -30.45 -5.94 20.35
C LEU A 711 -29.31 -6.12 21.37
N LYS A 712 -28.52 -5.07 21.63
CA LYS A 712 -27.51 -5.09 22.71
C LYS A 712 -28.16 -5.23 24.09
N GLN A 713 -29.26 -4.54 24.34
CA GLN A 713 -30.03 -4.66 25.59
C GLN A 713 -30.67 -6.04 25.79
N ALA A 714 -31.08 -6.70 24.71
CA ALA A 714 -31.63 -8.05 24.76
C ALA A 714 -30.60 -9.10 25.23
N ALA A 715 -29.30 -8.82 25.08
CA ALA A 715 -28.21 -9.72 25.45
C ALA A 715 -27.77 -9.61 26.93
N PHE A 716 -28.30 -8.67 27.70
CA PHE A 716 -27.95 -8.51 29.12
C PHE A 716 -28.41 -9.70 29.97
N LYS A 717 -27.70 -9.99 31.07
CA LYS A 717 -28.19 -11.00 32.02
C LYS A 717 -29.48 -10.52 32.67
N LYS A 718 -30.46 -11.43 32.73
CA LYS A 718 -31.75 -11.21 33.36
C LYS A 718 -32.07 -12.34 34.32
N ALA A 719 -32.62 -12.01 35.48
CA ALA A 719 -33.35 -12.99 36.30
C ALA A 719 -34.84 -12.74 36.11
N GLY A 720 -35.48 -13.53 35.23
CA GLY A 720 -36.85 -13.28 34.78
C GLY A 720 -36.93 -12.03 33.90
N LEU A 721 -37.77 -11.05 34.29
CA LEU A 721 -37.97 -9.79 33.58
C LEU A 721 -37.02 -8.65 34.03
N PHE A 722 -36.21 -8.90 35.06
CA PHE A 722 -35.38 -7.86 35.69
C PHE A 722 -33.93 -7.94 35.25
N PHE A 723 -33.30 -6.78 35.06
CA PHE A 723 -31.88 -6.68 34.75
C PHE A 723 -31.04 -7.10 35.95
N GLY A 724 -29.97 -7.87 35.70
CA GLY A 724 -29.07 -8.40 36.72
C GLY A 724 -28.96 -9.93 36.69
N GLU A 725 -28.13 -10.47 37.57
CA GLU A 725 -27.95 -11.92 37.72
C GLU A 725 -28.55 -12.43 39.04
N SER A 726 -29.09 -13.66 39.02
CA SER A 726 -29.56 -14.31 40.25
C SER A 726 -28.38 -14.98 40.94
N ILE A 727 -28.08 -14.54 42.17
CA ILE A 727 -27.07 -15.15 43.03
C ILE A 727 -27.76 -15.54 44.33
N ASN A 728 -27.76 -16.84 44.66
CA ASN A 728 -28.42 -17.37 45.87
C ASN A 728 -29.90 -16.95 46.01
N GLY A 729 -30.63 -16.84 44.89
CA GLY A 729 -32.03 -16.42 44.88
C GLY A 729 -32.27 -14.93 45.07
N LYS A 730 -31.22 -14.10 45.09
CA LYS A 730 -31.30 -12.63 45.14
C LYS A 730 -30.87 -12.03 43.81
N LEU A 731 -31.54 -10.97 43.38
CA LEU A 731 -31.20 -10.24 42.17
C LEU A 731 -30.04 -9.30 42.45
N ALA A 732 -28.89 -9.56 41.83
CA ALA A 732 -27.66 -8.79 41.98
C ALA A 732 -27.34 -8.00 40.69
N PRO A 733 -26.68 -6.83 40.79
CA PRO A 733 -26.18 -6.11 39.63
C PRO A 733 -25.15 -6.92 38.84
N GLU A 734 -25.22 -6.86 37.51
CA GLU A 734 -24.19 -7.41 36.63
C GLU A 734 -22.97 -6.47 36.62
N THR A 735 -21.76 -7.00 36.79
CA THR A 735 -20.51 -6.23 36.78
C THR A 735 -19.60 -6.66 35.62
N VAL A 736 -18.84 -5.70 35.08
CA VAL A 736 -17.96 -5.88 33.92
C VAL A 736 -16.59 -5.25 34.12
N LYS A 737 -15.59 -5.76 33.41
CA LYS A 737 -14.25 -5.17 33.41
C LYS A 737 -14.15 -4.12 32.31
N TYR A 738 -13.69 -2.92 32.66
CA TYR A 738 -13.49 -1.84 31.69
C TYR A 738 -12.06 -1.34 31.70
N GLY A 739 -11.45 -1.31 30.51
CA GLY A 739 -10.07 -0.89 30.31
C GLY A 739 -9.08 -1.58 31.26
N ASN A 740 -8.22 -0.78 31.91
CA ASN A 740 -7.21 -1.24 32.86
C ASN A 740 -7.65 -1.12 34.32
N LEU A 741 -8.95 -0.93 34.59
CA LEU A 741 -9.46 -0.83 35.97
C LEU A 741 -9.12 -2.11 36.76
N LYS A 742 -8.69 -1.92 38.01
CA LYS A 742 -8.35 -3.01 38.94
C LYS A 742 -9.57 -3.55 39.69
N PHE A 743 -10.75 -3.36 39.13
CA PHE A 743 -12.03 -3.80 39.66
C PHE A 743 -13.03 -3.98 38.51
N GLU A 744 -14.14 -4.68 38.76
CA GLU A 744 -15.30 -4.68 37.88
C GLU A 744 -16.29 -3.60 38.33
N ILE A 745 -16.93 -2.93 37.39
CA ILE A 745 -17.93 -1.90 37.64
C ILE A 745 -19.32 -2.40 37.21
N GLY A 746 -20.37 -1.96 37.90
CA GLY A 746 -21.75 -2.22 37.50
C GLY A 746 -21.97 -1.82 36.04
N ARG A 747 -22.54 -2.73 35.25
CA ARG A 747 -22.86 -2.52 33.82
C ARG A 747 -23.82 -1.32 33.64
N PHE A 748 -24.65 -1.07 34.64
CA PHE A 748 -25.58 0.05 34.77
C PHE A 748 -25.79 0.34 36.27
N GLU A 749 -26.51 1.41 36.62
CA GLU A 749 -26.83 1.74 38.02
C GLU A 749 -27.73 0.68 38.66
N VAL A 750 -27.67 0.57 39.99
CA VAL A 750 -28.51 -0.38 40.73
C VAL A 750 -29.97 -0.08 40.45
N THR A 751 -30.73 -1.06 39.97
CA THR A 751 -32.13 -0.87 39.59
C THR A 751 -33.04 -0.90 40.82
N ARG A 752 -34.26 -0.36 40.68
CA ARG A 752 -35.29 -0.40 41.74
C ARG A 752 -35.59 -1.84 42.19
N ALA A 753 -35.73 -2.78 41.26
CA ALA A 753 -35.94 -4.19 41.59
C ALA A 753 -34.76 -4.82 42.34
N GLN A 754 -33.53 -4.46 41.98
CA GLN A 754 -32.33 -4.90 42.70
C GLN A 754 -32.29 -4.33 44.12
N PHE A 755 -32.65 -3.06 44.30
CA PHE A 755 -32.65 -2.41 45.61
C PHE A 755 -33.75 -2.96 46.54
N VAL A 756 -34.92 -3.32 46.01
CA VAL A 756 -36.02 -3.92 46.80
C VAL A 756 -35.63 -5.28 47.38
N ALA A 757 -34.71 -6.00 46.74
CA ALA A 757 -34.19 -7.25 47.28
C ALA A 757 -33.40 -7.04 48.60
N PHE A 758 -32.83 -5.85 48.78
CA PHE A 758 -32.16 -5.39 50.00
C PHE A 758 -33.15 -4.77 50.98
N ASP A 759 -34.00 -3.85 50.52
CA ASP A 759 -34.99 -3.14 51.33
C ASP A 759 -36.41 -3.35 50.78
N PRO A 760 -37.16 -4.35 51.31
CA PRO A 760 -38.54 -4.60 50.89
C PRO A 760 -39.52 -3.44 51.18
N ALA A 761 -39.13 -2.48 52.03
CA ALA A 761 -39.93 -1.29 52.30
C ALA A 761 -39.79 -0.24 51.19
N TYR A 762 -38.80 -0.34 50.30
CA TYR A 762 -38.62 0.56 49.17
C TYR A 762 -39.82 0.50 48.22
N LYS A 763 -40.49 1.64 48.02
CA LYS A 763 -41.66 1.78 47.14
C LYS A 763 -41.27 2.47 45.84
N PHE A 764 -41.76 1.94 44.73
CA PHE A 764 -41.59 2.50 43.40
C PHE A 764 -42.83 2.20 42.54
N GLU A 765 -43.01 2.98 41.48
CA GLU A 765 -44.16 2.85 40.58
C GLU A 765 -44.10 1.54 39.75
N PRO A 766 -45.21 0.77 39.62
CA PRO A 766 -45.24 -0.42 38.78
C PRO A 766 -44.82 -0.13 37.33
N GLY A 767 -44.05 -1.04 36.71
CA GLY A 767 -43.51 -0.85 35.36
C GLY A 767 -42.17 -0.08 35.33
N THR A 768 -41.66 0.34 36.50
CA THR A 768 -40.37 1.03 36.60
C THR A 768 -39.26 0.19 37.27
N GLU A 769 -39.45 -1.12 37.35
CA GLU A 769 -38.58 -2.08 38.05
C GLU A 769 -37.10 -1.99 37.63
N ASN A 770 -36.87 -1.73 36.33
CA ASN A 770 -35.54 -1.62 35.74
C ASN A 770 -35.01 -0.18 35.64
N HIS A 771 -35.70 0.83 36.22
CA HIS A 771 -35.13 2.18 36.34
C HIS A 771 -34.11 2.22 37.49
N PRO A 772 -33.16 3.17 37.49
CA PRO A 772 -32.24 3.34 38.61
C PRO A 772 -32.97 3.52 39.93
N ALA A 773 -32.48 2.85 40.97
CA ALA A 773 -32.87 3.10 42.34
C ALA A 773 -32.46 4.52 42.72
N ASN A 774 -33.44 5.30 43.12
CA ASN A 774 -33.30 6.73 43.38
C ASN A 774 -33.88 7.08 44.75
N ASN A 775 -33.62 8.31 45.22
CA ASN A 775 -33.99 8.76 46.57
C ASN A 775 -33.32 7.93 47.67
N ILE A 776 -32.08 7.49 47.39
CA ILE A 776 -31.26 6.65 48.27
C ILE A 776 -30.24 7.54 48.96
N SER A 777 -30.09 7.39 50.28
CA SER A 777 -29.01 8.06 51.02
C SER A 777 -27.67 7.36 50.81
N PHE A 778 -26.57 8.09 50.98
CA PHE A 778 -25.21 7.51 50.93
C PHE A 778 -25.05 6.29 51.85
N ARG A 779 -25.66 6.34 53.04
CA ARG A 779 -25.65 5.23 54.00
C ARG A 779 -26.38 4.00 53.44
N GLN A 780 -27.58 4.18 52.89
CA GLN A 780 -28.33 3.07 52.28
C GLN A 780 -27.60 2.46 51.07
N ALA A 781 -26.93 3.28 50.25
CA ALA A 781 -26.12 2.80 49.14
C ALA A 781 -24.91 1.96 49.62
N THR A 782 -24.29 2.37 50.73
CA THR A 782 -23.20 1.63 51.38
C THR A 782 -23.70 0.33 52.01
N ASP A 783 -24.79 0.39 52.77
CA ASP A 783 -25.43 -0.76 53.41
C ASP A 783 -25.88 -1.80 52.37
N TYR A 784 -26.36 -1.36 51.20
CA TYR A 784 -26.68 -2.22 50.07
C TYR A 784 -25.44 -2.99 49.58
N CYS A 785 -24.30 -2.32 49.40
CA CYS A 785 -23.06 -2.97 48.95
C CYS A 785 -22.56 -4.00 49.97
N GLU A 786 -22.62 -3.68 51.27
CA GLU A 786 -22.27 -4.63 52.33
C GLU A 786 -23.21 -5.84 52.36
N TRP A 787 -24.51 -5.59 52.25
CA TRP A 787 -25.51 -6.65 52.16
C TRP A 787 -25.27 -7.54 50.95
N LEU A 788 -25.07 -6.94 49.77
CA LEU A 788 -24.82 -7.65 48.52
C LEU A 788 -23.55 -8.51 48.66
N SER A 789 -22.52 -7.99 49.32
CA SER A 789 -21.29 -8.74 49.59
C SER A 789 -21.55 -9.99 50.44
N ARG A 790 -22.35 -9.86 51.50
CA ARG A 790 -22.74 -10.99 52.36
C ARG A 790 -23.60 -12.01 51.62
N GLN A 791 -24.51 -11.57 50.76
CA GLN A 791 -25.41 -12.47 50.02
C GLN A 791 -24.69 -13.26 48.92
N THR A 792 -23.67 -12.67 48.31
CA THR A 792 -23.01 -13.23 47.11
C THR A 792 -21.66 -13.88 47.41
N GLY A 793 -21.07 -13.62 48.58
CA GLY A 793 -19.71 -14.05 48.93
C GLY A 793 -18.61 -13.29 48.15
N ARG A 794 -18.96 -12.24 47.42
CA ARG A 794 -18.04 -11.39 46.64
C ARG A 794 -17.91 -10.03 47.33
N GLN A 795 -16.77 -9.34 47.18
CA GLN A 795 -16.57 -8.03 47.78
C GLN A 795 -17.14 -6.92 46.86
N TYR A 796 -18.19 -6.25 47.31
CA TYR A 796 -18.82 -5.10 46.66
C TYR A 796 -18.69 -3.83 47.51
N ARG A 797 -18.48 -2.70 46.86
CA ARG A 797 -18.45 -1.37 47.48
C ARG A 797 -18.99 -0.30 46.52
N LEU A 798 -19.20 0.90 47.02
CA LEU A 798 -19.33 2.09 46.18
C LEU A 798 -17.98 2.43 45.54
N ALA A 799 -18.02 3.05 44.35
CA ALA A 799 -16.82 3.56 43.70
C ALA A 799 -16.17 4.67 44.53
N ALA A 800 -14.84 4.78 44.52
CA ALA A 800 -14.16 5.96 45.06
C ALA A 800 -14.21 7.07 44.00
N ALA A 801 -14.32 8.34 44.39
CA ALA A 801 -14.42 9.45 43.44
C ALA A 801 -13.25 9.48 42.46
N GLU A 802 -12.05 9.10 42.90
CA GLU A 802 -10.85 9.00 42.06
C GLU A 802 -10.92 7.85 41.05
N ASP A 803 -11.54 6.72 41.42
CA ASP A 803 -11.59 5.49 40.61
C ASP A 803 -12.37 5.68 39.30
N VAL A 804 -13.34 6.59 39.32
CA VAL A 804 -14.32 6.75 38.24
C VAL A 804 -14.25 8.11 37.56
N ARG A 805 -13.37 9.01 38.02
CA ARG A 805 -13.24 10.37 37.46
C ARG A 805 -13.00 10.39 35.96
N GLU A 806 -12.07 9.56 35.49
CA GLU A 806 -11.76 9.44 34.05
C GLU A 806 -12.91 8.79 33.27
N LEU A 807 -13.66 7.90 33.91
CA LEU A 807 -14.81 7.23 33.31
C LEU A 807 -15.97 8.22 33.09
N TYR A 808 -16.29 9.05 34.10
CA TYR A 808 -17.31 10.10 34.00
C TYR A 808 -16.91 11.24 33.05
N ALA A 809 -15.61 11.51 32.87
CA ALA A 809 -15.15 12.50 31.89
C ALA A 809 -15.41 12.09 30.42
N LEU A 810 -15.69 10.81 30.16
CA LEU A 810 -16.06 10.30 28.84
C LEU A 810 -17.57 10.44 28.55
N ALA A 811 -18.37 10.81 29.54
CA ALA A 811 -19.79 11.12 29.37
C ALA A 811 -19.93 12.31 28.40
N GLY A 812 -20.86 12.23 27.45
CA GLY A 812 -21.10 13.29 26.47
C GLY A 812 -22.45 13.98 26.70
N ALA A 813 -22.70 15.10 26.01
CA ALA A 813 -23.99 15.83 26.05
C ALA A 813 -25.22 15.04 25.51
N GLY A 814 -25.05 13.75 25.16
CA GLY A 814 -26.10 12.87 24.64
C GLY A 814 -26.67 11.87 25.65
N GLU A 815 -26.36 12.01 26.94
CA GLU A 815 -26.92 11.19 28.03
C GLU A 815 -28.10 11.87 28.74
N ASN A 816 -28.73 11.25 29.74
CA ASN A 816 -29.92 11.77 30.44
C ASN A 816 -29.62 13.00 31.31
N THR A 817 -29.30 14.12 30.70
CA THR A 817 -29.13 15.42 31.35
C THR A 817 -30.26 16.36 30.96
N LEU A 818 -30.35 17.50 31.62
CA LEU A 818 -31.32 18.53 31.24
C LEU A 818 -31.08 19.03 29.80
N ASP A 819 -29.83 19.04 29.33
CA ASP A 819 -29.45 19.42 27.96
C ASP A 819 -30.03 18.47 26.91
N TYR A 820 -30.01 17.16 27.21
CA TYR A 820 -30.57 16.13 26.34
C TYR A 820 -32.08 16.29 26.16
N TRP A 821 -32.80 16.56 27.26
CA TRP A 821 -34.25 16.78 27.20
C TRP A 821 -34.64 18.10 26.57
N ALA A 822 -33.82 19.14 26.74
CA ALA A 822 -34.02 20.43 26.10
C ALA A 822 -33.68 20.41 24.59
N GLY A 823 -32.78 19.53 24.16
CA GLY A 823 -32.28 19.46 22.79
C GLY A 823 -31.23 20.52 22.45
N TYR A 824 -30.73 21.24 23.46
CA TYR A 824 -29.69 22.27 23.34
C TYR A 824 -28.94 22.44 24.68
N GLN A 825 -27.81 23.15 24.69
CA GLN A 825 -27.08 23.43 25.93
C GLN A 825 -27.85 24.43 26.80
N VAL A 826 -28.33 23.99 27.97
CA VAL A 826 -29.17 24.78 28.87
C VAL A 826 -28.31 25.76 29.67
N ASN A 827 -28.75 27.03 29.72
CA ASN A 827 -28.17 28.04 30.62
C ASN A 827 -28.93 28.06 31.98
N PRO A 828 -28.39 28.72 33.03
CA PRO A 828 -29.02 28.71 34.35
C PRO A 828 -30.48 29.18 34.39
N ASP A 829 -30.84 30.20 33.61
CA ASP A 829 -32.21 30.75 33.57
C ASP A 829 -33.20 29.78 32.90
N ASP A 830 -32.78 29.14 31.81
CA ASP A 830 -33.57 28.12 31.13
C ASP A 830 -33.74 26.87 32.01
N ALA A 831 -32.73 26.51 32.81
CA ALA A 831 -32.82 25.40 33.75
C ALA A 831 -33.95 25.64 34.77
N GLU A 832 -34.08 26.84 35.34
CA GLU A 832 -35.17 27.19 36.25
C GLU A 832 -36.55 27.12 35.59
N ARG A 833 -36.66 27.60 34.33
CA ARG A 833 -37.92 27.55 33.57
C ARG A 833 -38.34 26.13 33.24
N LEU A 834 -37.39 25.29 32.85
CA LEU A 834 -37.64 23.87 32.58
C LEU A 834 -38.12 23.15 33.84
N GLN A 835 -37.61 23.48 35.03
CA GLN A 835 -38.10 22.91 36.29
C GLN A 835 -39.58 23.22 36.57
N ALA A 836 -40.07 24.40 36.19
CA ALA A 836 -41.49 24.71 36.28
C ALA A 836 -42.33 23.82 35.35
N LYS A 837 -41.82 23.52 34.14
CA LYS A 837 -42.45 22.61 33.20
C LYS A 837 -42.41 21.15 33.63
N LEU A 838 -41.33 20.70 34.26
CA LEU A 838 -41.24 19.33 34.78
C LEU A 838 -42.30 19.04 35.85
N ARG A 839 -42.73 20.05 36.62
CA ARG A 839 -43.84 19.91 37.58
C ARG A 839 -45.18 19.60 36.91
N GLU A 840 -45.37 19.94 35.63
CA GLU A 840 -46.59 19.64 34.88
C GLU A 840 -46.67 18.16 34.47
N ILE A 841 -45.54 17.46 34.37
CA ILE A 841 -45.46 16.04 34.00
C ILE A 841 -45.90 15.13 35.17
N GLY A 842 -45.71 15.60 36.41
CA GLY A 842 -46.06 14.87 37.62
C GLY A 842 -45.07 13.75 37.99
N GLY A 843 -45.14 13.29 39.25
CA GLY A 843 -44.23 12.28 39.80
C GLY A 843 -42.90 12.85 40.32
N PRO A 844 -42.15 12.08 41.15
CA PRO A 844 -40.96 12.58 41.84
C PRO A 844 -39.72 12.71 40.93
N ALA A 845 -39.65 11.96 39.82
CA ALA A 845 -38.52 12.01 38.86
C ALA A 845 -38.95 11.62 37.44
N PRO A 846 -39.75 12.46 36.74
CA PRO A 846 -40.35 12.12 35.44
C PRO A 846 -39.36 11.89 34.29
N LEU A 847 -38.11 12.32 34.44
CA LEU A 847 -37.10 12.22 33.39
C LEU A 847 -36.20 10.98 33.49
N LEU A 848 -36.39 10.12 34.49
CA LEU A 848 -35.64 8.86 34.56
C LEU A 848 -36.02 7.93 33.42
N LYS A 849 -35.02 7.25 32.85
CA LYS A 849 -35.23 6.18 31.88
C LYS A 849 -34.86 4.85 32.50
N GLN A 850 -35.33 3.77 31.87
CA GLN A 850 -34.89 2.43 32.21
C GLN A 850 -33.36 2.32 32.11
N ALA A 851 -32.71 1.66 33.06
CA ALA A 851 -31.27 1.48 33.06
C ALA A 851 -30.78 0.82 31.76
N GLY A 852 -29.68 1.29 31.19
CA GLY A 852 -29.15 0.82 29.91
C GLY A 852 -29.77 1.48 28.67
N SER A 853 -30.58 2.54 28.84
CA SER A 853 -31.24 3.24 27.71
C SER A 853 -30.30 4.14 26.91
N PHE A 854 -29.13 4.49 27.46
CA PHE A 854 -28.20 5.43 26.84
C PHE A 854 -27.05 4.73 26.12
N LYS A 855 -26.20 5.51 25.45
CA LYS A 855 -25.12 4.98 24.61
C LYS A 855 -24.07 4.27 25.49
N PRO A 856 -23.63 3.05 25.13
CA PRO A 856 -22.62 2.35 25.91
C PRO A 856 -21.19 2.88 25.68
N LEU A 857 -20.33 2.64 26.68
CA LEU A 857 -18.87 2.85 26.63
C LEU A 857 -18.12 1.52 26.67
N GLY A 858 -17.12 1.34 25.79
CA GLY A 858 -16.19 0.20 25.79
C GLY A 858 -16.65 -1.05 25.03
N ASP A 859 -15.72 -2.00 24.87
CA ASP A 859 -15.95 -3.30 24.19
C ASP A 859 -16.83 -4.25 25.02
N ASP A 860 -16.68 -4.22 26.36
CA ASP A 860 -17.65 -4.77 27.31
C ASP A 860 -18.50 -3.61 27.82
N PRO A 861 -19.70 -3.38 27.24
CA PRO A 861 -20.35 -2.09 27.29
C PRO A 861 -20.84 -1.76 28.70
N ILE A 862 -20.45 -0.60 29.23
CA ILE A 862 -21.05 0.03 30.41
C ILE A 862 -22.01 1.12 29.95
N PHE A 863 -23.15 1.22 30.61
CA PHE A 863 -24.21 2.15 30.27
C PHE A 863 -24.40 3.22 31.35
N ASP A 864 -25.10 4.28 30.94
CA ASP A 864 -25.61 5.36 31.79
C ASP A 864 -24.48 6.03 32.61
N ILE A 865 -23.28 6.13 32.01
CA ILE A 865 -22.10 6.70 32.67
C ILE A 865 -22.21 8.22 32.70
N GLY A 866 -22.66 8.74 33.83
CA GLY A 866 -22.77 10.19 34.00
C GLY A 866 -24.05 10.79 33.45
N GLY A 867 -25.12 9.99 33.32
CA GLY A 867 -26.40 10.49 32.86
C GLY A 867 -27.54 9.46 32.78
N ASN A 868 -28.00 8.95 33.92
CA ASN A 868 -29.40 8.56 34.17
C ASN A 868 -29.82 9.01 35.57
N VAL A 869 -28.97 8.75 36.57
CA VAL A 869 -28.96 9.40 37.88
C VAL A 869 -27.56 9.92 38.21
N ALA A 870 -27.45 10.96 39.05
CA ALA A 870 -26.19 11.26 39.70
C ALA A 870 -25.89 10.21 40.77
N GLU A 871 -24.61 9.92 41.00
CA GLU A 871 -24.23 8.73 41.77
C GLU A 871 -23.48 9.03 43.06
N TRP A 872 -23.83 8.27 44.10
CA TRP A 872 -23.06 8.22 45.34
C TRP A 872 -21.72 7.51 45.13
N VAL A 873 -20.64 8.24 45.42
CA VAL A 873 -19.27 7.74 45.47
C VAL A 873 -18.62 8.08 46.81
N ILE A 874 -17.56 7.36 47.15
CA ILE A 874 -16.77 7.57 48.36
C ILE A 874 -15.73 8.66 48.06
N GLY A 875 -15.79 9.78 48.78
CA GLY A 875 -14.80 10.86 48.70
C GLY A 875 -13.52 10.54 49.49
N LYS A 876 -12.49 11.39 49.33
CA LYS A 876 -11.16 11.23 49.95
C LYS A 876 -11.14 11.02 51.47
N ASN A 877 -12.14 11.56 52.17
CA ASN A 877 -12.28 11.47 53.62
C ASN A 877 -13.27 10.39 54.08
N GLY A 878 -13.73 9.52 53.16
CA GLY A 878 -14.74 8.50 53.42
C GLY A 878 -16.18 9.01 53.45
N ALA A 879 -16.41 10.31 53.27
CA ALA A 879 -17.75 10.88 53.17
C ALA A 879 -18.36 10.64 51.78
N GLY A 880 -19.70 10.56 51.72
CA GLY A 880 -20.42 10.46 50.46
C GLY A 880 -20.34 11.74 49.65
N VAL A 881 -19.95 11.62 48.38
CA VAL A 881 -19.95 12.69 47.39
C VAL A 881 -20.80 12.25 46.21
N ILE A 882 -21.45 13.21 45.55
CA ILE A 882 -22.26 12.98 44.36
C ILE A 882 -21.41 13.32 43.14
N THR A 883 -21.38 12.44 42.14
CA THR A 883 -20.67 12.66 40.88
C THR A 883 -21.50 12.20 39.68
N GLY A 884 -21.12 12.63 38.48
CA GLY A 884 -21.85 12.37 37.25
C GLY A 884 -23.02 13.34 37.01
N GLY A 885 -23.57 13.32 35.81
CA GLY A 885 -24.73 14.11 35.42
C GLY A 885 -26.05 13.53 35.92
N SER A 886 -27.09 14.36 35.84
CA SER A 886 -28.45 14.01 36.24
C SER A 886 -29.46 14.71 35.32
N ALA A 887 -30.62 14.08 35.11
CA ALA A 887 -31.65 14.61 34.21
C ALA A 887 -32.25 15.95 34.67
N ASP A 888 -32.08 16.32 35.95
CA ASP A 888 -32.52 17.61 36.50
C ASP A 888 -31.45 18.71 36.50
N GLN A 889 -30.27 18.44 35.94
CA GLN A 889 -29.14 19.37 35.84
C GLN A 889 -28.55 19.44 34.42
N PRO A 890 -27.99 20.59 34.01
CA PRO A 890 -27.15 20.68 32.82
C PRO A 890 -25.93 19.76 32.90
N PHE A 891 -25.34 19.38 31.76
CA PHE A 891 -24.15 18.52 31.73
C PHE A 891 -22.90 19.19 32.34
N ASP A 892 -22.73 20.50 32.12
CA ASP A 892 -21.59 21.27 32.67
C ASP A 892 -21.78 21.51 34.18
N GLU A 893 -20.96 20.86 35.01
CA GLU A 893 -20.97 21.00 36.48
C GLU A 893 -20.85 22.46 36.95
N LYS A 894 -20.18 23.34 36.19
CA LYS A 894 -20.07 24.77 36.55
C LYS A 894 -21.37 25.54 36.34
N ARG A 895 -22.28 24.99 35.55
CA ARG A 895 -23.61 25.55 35.24
C ARG A 895 -24.72 24.89 36.06
N ALA A 896 -24.46 23.73 36.64
CA ALA A 896 -25.32 23.07 37.62
C ALA A 896 -25.28 23.84 38.95
N GLY A 897 -26.03 24.94 39.04
CA GLY A 897 -26.04 25.83 40.21
C GLY A 897 -26.61 25.24 41.52
N ARG A 898 -26.90 23.93 41.57
CA ARG A 898 -27.49 23.25 42.72
C ARG A 898 -27.18 21.75 42.72
N THR A 899 -27.23 21.13 43.90
CA THR A 899 -27.20 19.67 44.05
C THR A 899 -28.40 19.04 43.34
N PRO A 900 -28.23 17.91 42.61
CA PRO A 900 -29.35 17.14 42.07
C PRO A 900 -30.41 16.86 43.13
N ALA A 901 -31.68 16.89 42.77
CA ALA A 901 -32.74 16.53 43.71
C ALA A 901 -32.57 15.05 44.14
N PRO A 902 -32.92 14.67 45.39
CA PRO A 902 -32.77 13.29 45.88
C PRO A 902 -33.38 12.23 44.95
N ALA A 903 -34.48 12.57 44.27
CA ALA A 903 -35.15 11.70 43.32
C ALA A 903 -34.35 11.44 42.02
N TYR A 904 -33.23 12.12 41.79
CA TYR A 904 -32.30 11.85 40.69
C TYR A 904 -30.91 11.44 41.18
N ILE A 905 -30.80 11.04 42.45
CA ILE A 905 -29.56 10.49 43.03
C ILE A 905 -29.74 9.00 43.27
N GLY A 906 -28.83 8.20 42.70
CA GLY A 906 -28.72 6.77 42.86
C GLY A 906 -27.26 6.34 43.08
N PHE A 907 -26.90 5.14 42.64
CA PHE A 907 -25.55 4.63 42.77
C PHE A 907 -25.31 3.41 41.88
N ARG A 908 -24.02 3.11 41.62
CA ARG A 908 -23.56 1.85 41.06
C ARG A 908 -22.62 1.13 42.01
N VAL A 909 -22.49 -0.18 41.80
CA VAL A 909 -21.58 -1.03 42.58
C VAL A 909 -20.25 -1.22 41.86
N VAL A 910 -19.20 -1.40 42.64
CA VAL A 910 -17.88 -1.87 42.21
C VAL A 910 -17.60 -3.19 42.89
N LYS A 911 -17.18 -4.19 42.12
CA LYS A 911 -16.76 -5.50 42.62
C LYS A 911 -15.24 -5.59 42.58
N GLN A 912 -14.64 -5.94 43.71
CA GLN A 912 -13.19 -6.12 43.82
C GLN A 912 -12.77 -7.52 43.37
N PHE A 913 -11.58 -7.61 42.78
CA PHE A 913 -10.94 -8.88 42.43
C PHE A 913 -10.32 -9.57 43.63
#